data_AF-A0A3L7PPH5-F1
#
_entry.id   AF-A0A3L7PPH5-F1
#
_cell.length_a   1.000
_cell.length_b   1.000
_cell.length_c   1.000
_cell.angle_alpha   90.00
_cell.angle_beta   90.00
_cell.angle_gamma   90.00
#
_symmetry.space_group_name_H-M   'P 1'
#
loop_
_entity.id
_entity.type
_entity.pdbx_description
1 polymer ?
#
loop_
_entity_poly.entity_id
_entity_poly.type
_entity_poly.pdbx_seq_one_letter_code
_entity_poly.pdbx_strand_id
1 'polypeptide(L)'
;MFFFQSLRILMRRVLGVYLKLRYNTGVKQFRIFAIVFGCIITVIVLGLNAFGAFHSFEDWTIDLRFRYGRWEIEDPGQQIALVAIDDPSLDTIGRWPWKRSLLAQATDEMVRAGATTIAYDILFTEPEEGTTGDQLLANALRQSNAVIALSTREESPLNADWETPVGQAQLAAFTTAVEAGIDRDINVIIAQAGLNDFYKSKVLQRPGAMKGLAAWLSLERLRDQGKLPKTQKAFNILMLGGSIHEYNLGVISELTTLEGVWKRGESWRAVESKFVADATSKGTPQDMPPILLIAQAAKAVGVSSAENDKFGEKLRRISPYFSSDYGLIPQFGLAAALTFQGQTVKDAVLGERQLQLNEFAIPIRDGKVLVDWGTQLLPGYGTTQGRNATVGMGRLIEQARERAKLEKQNGRLRELGMQIAFPEQQKDDQANPISKTGEKVLTASALGKTPEWFEKASLQEIKTEFEELWSLYKDNVDDPDLTQAEVQLVAGLKEWLMAEEAMQEGTAALASGDMELRNILGGKLVFVGFTATGAMADVIPTIFGSRTPGVLVHIAMADMVLNNRALEFAPDWIGTVALIVLGLVSTLTAARFGAGIGACVMFFVLSAYVGMLGVFAFDQGEWIFPMAAPVTSGLGAWIVTTVAVAVITQREKQRVTRQFRARVSPELVEMLAKDPNALSMGGVEREATILFGDLAGFTSISEVLGGPAVVSTLNLYMGAMTKELTARRAYVNKFLGDGILAFWSAFGEEPEQGRLSIEAALACQKAVNEIGKRPDRQGLPLVSLRLGMATGKVVIGDCGAPPDLNDYTMIGDSGNLAARLESANKQFGSAILIDGRTAELSKGSGLALLSLGRVVVVGQTIPIDLFEVCLEDDPTSRIEVTETMVRLFTARKFDECRANLANLQKTLPGSKKLVHAFMDALDNPEDLRDGVLRLRAK
;
A
#
# COMPACT_ATOMS: atom_id res chain seq x y z
N MET A 1 -8.62 7.03 -22.65
CA MET A 1 -7.86 6.66 -23.87
C MET A 1 -6.95 7.80 -24.37
N PHE A 2 -7.46 9.02 -24.56
CA PHE A 2 -6.68 10.20 -25.01
C PHE A 2 -5.49 10.56 -24.10
N PHE A 3 -5.63 10.48 -22.77
CA PHE A 3 -4.55 10.75 -21.80
C PHE A 3 -3.35 9.82 -22.00
N PHE A 4 -3.61 8.50 -22.05
CA PHE A 4 -2.56 7.49 -22.29
C PHE A 4 -1.87 7.64 -23.65
N GLN A 5 -2.62 8.03 -24.69
CA GLN A 5 -2.06 8.26 -26.02
C GLN A 5 -1.14 9.50 -26.04
N SER A 6 -1.55 10.58 -25.37
CA SER A 6 -0.77 11.82 -25.23
C SER A 6 0.50 11.59 -24.39
N LEU A 7 0.40 10.84 -23.29
CA LEU A 7 1.53 10.46 -22.44
C LEU A 7 2.54 9.59 -23.21
N ARG A 8 2.06 8.64 -24.03
CA ARG A 8 2.92 7.78 -24.86
C ARG A 8 3.68 8.58 -25.92
N ILE A 9 3.06 9.60 -26.50
CA ILE A 9 3.71 10.51 -27.46
C ILE A 9 4.77 11.37 -26.76
N LEU A 10 4.46 11.91 -25.58
CA LEU A 10 5.39 12.68 -24.77
C LEU A 10 6.61 11.84 -24.37
N MET A 11 6.41 10.62 -23.86
CA MET A 11 7.49 9.70 -23.52
C MET A 11 8.37 9.37 -24.73
N ARG A 12 7.79 9.13 -25.91
CA ARG A 12 8.56 8.89 -27.14
C ARG A 12 9.39 10.11 -27.54
N ARG A 13 8.85 11.32 -27.42
CA ARG A 13 9.59 12.56 -27.72
C ARG A 13 10.73 12.80 -26.73
N VAL A 14 10.48 12.65 -25.44
CA VAL A 14 11.51 12.80 -24.39
C VAL A 14 12.61 11.76 -24.56
N LEU A 15 12.25 10.51 -24.83
CA LEU A 15 13.22 9.43 -25.09
C LEU A 15 14.02 9.68 -26.38
N GLY A 16 13.37 10.19 -27.44
CA GLY A 16 14.04 10.56 -28.69
C GLY A 16 15.05 11.71 -28.51
N VAL A 17 14.68 12.75 -27.74
CA VAL A 17 15.56 13.87 -27.41
C VAL A 17 16.73 13.42 -26.53
N TYR A 18 16.47 12.57 -25.53
CA TYR A 18 17.50 11.95 -24.70
C TYR A 18 18.50 11.12 -25.52
N LEU A 19 18.00 10.28 -26.44
CA LEU A 19 18.86 9.47 -27.32
C LEU A 19 19.68 10.33 -28.29
N LYS A 20 19.16 11.47 -28.76
CA LYS A 20 19.87 12.42 -29.63
C LYS A 20 20.98 13.18 -28.89
N LEU A 21 20.73 13.60 -27.65
CA LEU A 21 21.70 14.36 -26.84
C LEU A 21 22.74 13.47 -26.14
N ARG A 22 22.49 12.16 -26.07
CA ARG A 22 23.38 11.10 -25.54
C ARG A 22 24.83 11.18 -26.04
N TYR A 23 25.07 11.78 -27.21
CA TYR A 23 26.40 11.81 -27.81
C TYR A 23 27.26 13.02 -27.42
N ASN A 24 26.71 14.15 -26.94
CA ASN A 24 27.44 15.42 -27.07
C ASN A 24 27.51 16.38 -25.86
N THR A 25 27.00 16.05 -24.67
CA THR A 25 26.78 17.09 -23.62
C THR A 25 27.16 16.64 -22.20
N GLY A 26 27.63 17.57 -21.35
CA GLY A 26 28.14 17.30 -20.00
C GLY A 26 27.10 17.17 -18.87
N VAL A 27 27.55 16.79 -17.67
CA VAL A 27 26.79 16.51 -16.42
C VAL A 27 25.56 17.39 -16.18
N LYS A 28 25.66 18.71 -16.40
CA LYS A 28 24.58 19.67 -16.14
C LYS A 28 23.33 19.41 -16.99
N GLN A 29 23.49 19.01 -18.25
CA GLN A 29 22.35 18.73 -19.13
C GLN A 29 21.67 17.40 -18.78
N PHE A 30 22.39 16.44 -18.21
CA PHE A 30 21.80 15.18 -17.78
C PHE A 30 20.91 15.30 -16.54
N ARG A 31 21.22 16.24 -15.61
CA ARG A 31 20.34 16.52 -14.47
C ARG A 31 18.97 17.05 -14.89
N ILE A 32 18.90 17.81 -15.99
CA ILE A 32 17.63 18.29 -16.55
C ILE A 32 16.75 17.11 -16.97
N PHE A 33 17.32 16.06 -17.56
CA PHE A 33 16.56 14.85 -17.90
C PHE A 33 16.01 14.10 -16.67
N ALA A 34 16.80 13.99 -15.60
CA ALA A 34 16.32 13.40 -14.36
C ALA A 34 15.13 14.18 -13.77
N ILE A 35 15.19 15.52 -13.81
CA ILE A 35 14.07 16.39 -13.42
C ILE A 35 12.84 16.13 -14.29
N VAL A 36 13.02 16.02 -15.62
CA VAL A 36 11.92 15.70 -16.54
C VAL A 36 11.26 14.35 -16.19
N PHE A 37 12.04 13.32 -15.85
CA PHE A 37 11.47 12.03 -15.43
C PHE A 37 10.68 12.14 -14.11
N GLY A 38 11.16 12.91 -13.13
CA GLY A 38 10.44 13.21 -11.89
C GLY A 38 9.13 13.98 -12.12
N CYS A 39 9.14 14.96 -13.03
CA CYS A 39 7.92 15.68 -13.42
C CYS A 39 6.94 14.75 -14.16
N ILE A 40 7.43 13.86 -15.03
CA ILE A 40 6.57 12.90 -15.74
C ILE A 40 5.85 11.99 -14.75
N ILE A 41 6.52 11.46 -13.74
CA ILE A 41 5.85 10.58 -12.77
C ILE A 41 4.81 11.35 -11.95
N THR A 42 5.07 12.61 -11.61
CA THR A 42 4.09 13.50 -10.95
C THR A 42 2.84 13.69 -11.83
N VAL A 43 3.02 13.92 -13.13
CA VAL A 43 1.91 14.04 -14.10
C VAL A 43 1.14 12.72 -14.27
N ILE A 44 1.83 11.58 -14.24
CA ILE A 44 1.19 10.26 -14.27
C ILE A 44 0.32 10.05 -13.04
N VAL A 45 0.84 10.32 -11.85
CA VAL A 45 0.09 10.20 -10.58
C VAL A 45 -1.11 11.16 -10.57
N LEU A 46 -0.93 12.39 -11.06
CA LEU A 46 -2.03 13.35 -11.22
C LEU A 46 -3.14 12.81 -12.15
N GLY A 47 -2.76 12.23 -13.30
CA GLY A 47 -3.72 11.61 -14.21
C GLY A 47 -4.45 10.42 -13.59
N LEU A 48 -3.72 9.52 -12.92
CA LEU A 48 -4.30 8.37 -12.21
C LEU A 48 -5.27 8.81 -11.10
N ASN A 49 -4.94 9.88 -10.38
CA ASN A 49 -5.82 10.48 -9.38
C ASN A 49 -7.11 11.01 -9.99
N ALA A 50 -7.03 11.69 -11.14
CA ALA A 50 -8.22 12.17 -11.85
C ALA A 50 -9.15 11.06 -12.35
N PHE A 51 -8.64 9.83 -12.53
CA PHE A 51 -9.44 8.64 -12.86
C PHE A 51 -9.85 7.82 -11.62
N GLY A 52 -9.63 8.33 -10.41
CA GLY A 52 -10.05 7.68 -9.17
C GLY A 52 -9.21 6.45 -8.77
N ALA A 53 -8.03 6.25 -9.37
CA ALA A 53 -7.18 5.07 -9.10
C ALA A 53 -6.70 4.97 -7.64
N PHE A 54 -6.76 6.07 -6.89
CA PHE A 54 -6.33 6.16 -5.50
C PHE A 54 -7.47 6.06 -4.48
N HIS A 55 -8.75 5.97 -4.88
CA HIS A 55 -9.87 5.94 -3.93
C HIS A 55 -9.74 4.83 -2.90
N SER A 56 -9.50 3.59 -3.32
CA SER A 56 -9.35 2.46 -2.40
C SER A 56 -8.16 2.59 -1.46
N PHE A 57 -7.07 3.21 -1.92
CA PHE A 57 -5.91 3.45 -1.07
C PHE A 57 -6.19 4.60 -0.08
N GLU A 58 -6.89 5.65 -0.51
CA GLU A 58 -7.32 6.74 0.36
C GLU A 58 -8.26 6.23 1.46
N ASP A 59 -9.25 5.40 1.12
CA ASP A 59 -10.17 4.77 2.09
C ASP A 59 -9.40 3.95 3.13
N TRP A 60 -8.36 3.23 2.70
CA TRP A 60 -7.48 2.51 3.62
C TRP A 60 -6.72 3.47 4.55
N THR A 61 -6.24 4.63 4.07
CA THR A 61 -5.60 5.62 4.95
C THR A 61 -6.58 6.27 5.93
N ILE A 62 -7.84 6.48 5.52
CA ILE A 62 -8.91 6.99 6.39
C ILE A 62 -9.20 5.96 7.49
N ASP A 63 -9.35 4.67 7.15
CA ASP A 63 -9.52 3.59 8.13
C ASP A 63 -8.38 3.58 9.17
N LEU A 64 -7.14 3.77 8.71
CA LEU A 64 -5.96 3.81 9.59
C LEU A 64 -6.05 4.99 10.58
N ARG A 65 -6.47 6.17 10.11
CA ARG A 65 -6.62 7.37 10.93
C ARG A 65 -7.71 7.22 11.99
N PHE A 66 -8.83 6.60 11.69
CA PHE A 66 -9.87 6.33 12.70
C PHE A 66 -9.44 5.26 13.72
N ARG A 67 -8.65 4.27 13.31
CA ARG A 67 -8.17 3.22 14.23
C ARG A 67 -7.12 3.71 15.21
N TYR A 68 -6.29 4.66 14.77
CA TYR A 68 -5.11 5.07 15.51
C TYR A 68 -5.07 6.57 15.84
N GLY A 69 -6.07 7.38 15.52
CA GLY A 69 -6.18 8.81 15.90
C GLY A 69 -7.48 9.08 16.66
N ARG A 70 -7.83 10.34 16.98
CA ARG A 70 -9.05 10.71 17.74
C ARG A 70 -9.09 10.12 19.16
N TRP A 71 -8.00 10.25 19.92
CA TRP A 71 -7.83 9.64 21.26
C TRP A 71 -8.57 10.37 22.40
N GLU A 72 -8.95 11.64 22.21
CA GLU A 72 -9.58 12.49 23.24
C GLU A 72 -11.11 12.62 23.09
N ILE A 73 -11.77 11.74 22.33
CA ILE A 73 -13.23 11.79 22.23
C ILE A 73 -13.85 11.46 23.59
N GLU A 74 -14.69 12.35 24.10
CA GLU A 74 -15.46 12.18 25.34
C GLU A 74 -16.27 10.88 25.29
N ASP A 75 -16.38 10.20 26.43
CA ASP A 75 -17.14 8.95 26.55
C ASP A 75 -18.61 9.20 26.17
N PRO A 76 -19.13 8.53 25.12
CA PRO A 76 -20.55 8.63 24.73
C PRO A 76 -21.52 8.35 25.89
N GLY A 77 -21.04 7.62 26.90
CA GLY A 77 -21.77 7.26 28.11
C GLY A 77 -22.27 8.43 28.97
N GLN A 78 -21.87 9.68 28.68
CA GLN A 78 -22.42 10.85 29.36
C GLN A 78 -23.86 11.18 28.92
N GLN A 79 -24.18 11.02 27.64
CA GLN A 79 -25.49 11.40 27.07
C GLN A 79 -26.25 10.21 26.44
N ILE A 80 -25.57 9.11 26.13
CA ILE A 80 -26.16 7.94 25.47
C ILE A 80 -26.01 6.70 26.35
N ALA A 81 -27.01 5.82 26.33
CA ALA A 81 -26.95 4.49 26.93
C ALA A 81 -27.51 3.41 25.99
N LEU A 82 -27.06 2.17 26.15
CA LEU A 82 -27.53 1.01 25.41
C LEU A 82 -28.24 0.02 26.32
N VAL A 83 -29.47 -0.31 25.98
CA VAL A 83 -30.19 -1.48 26.48
C VAL A 83 -29.99 -2.62 25.49
N ALA A 84 -29.09 -3.52 25.84
CA ALA A 84 -28.64 -4.59 24.97
C ALA A 84 -29.57 -5.80 25.00
N ILE A 85 -29.95 -6.29 23.82
CA ILE A 85 -30.47 -7.64 23.63
C ILE A 85 -29.26 -8.54 23.42
N ASP A 86 -28.67 -8.97 24.54
CA ASP A 86 -27.45 -9.77 24.64
C ASP A 86 -27.74 -11.24 24.99
N ASP A 87 -26.69 -12.07 24.93
CA ASP A 87 -26.81 -13.51 25.23
C ASP A 87 -27.35 -13.75 26.68
N PRO A 88 -26.89 -13.06 27.74
CA PRO A 88 -27.49 -13.17 29.08
C PRO A 88 -28.99 -12.81 29.16
N SER A 89 -29.45 -11.81 28.40
CA SER A 89 -30.87 -11.45 28.35
C SER A 89 -31.70 -12.53 27.68
N LEU A 90 -31.17 -13.20 26.65
CA LEU A 90 -31.81 -14.34 26.00
C LEU A 90 -31.89 -15.56 26.95
N ASP A 91 -30.86 -15.78 27.77
CA ASP A 91 -30.88 -16.84 28.79
C ASP A 91 -31.92 -16.56 29.88
N THR A 92 -32.08 -15.30 30.28
CA THR A 92 -32.98 -14.87 31.37
C THR A 92 -34.45 -14.79 30.96
N ILE A 93 -34.73 -14.24 29.77
CA ILE A 93 -36.09 -13.97 29.28
C ILE A 93 -36.62 -15.14 28.44
N GLY A 94 -35.74 -15.80 27.69
CA GLY A 94 -36.05 -16.85 26.74
C GLY A 94 -35.76 -16.44 25.29
N ARG A 95 -36.15 -17.31 24.35
CA ARG A 95 -35.83 -17.16 22.92
C ARG A 95 -36.62 -15.99 22.28
N TRP A 96 -35.93 -15.20 21.46
CA TRP A 96 -36.53 -14.16 20.60
C TRP A 96 -37.39 -14.77 19.47
N PRO A 97 -38.50 -14.14 19.00
CA PRO A 97 -39.06 -12.85 19.44
C PRO A 97 -39.83 -12.92 20.76
N TRP A 98 -39.64 -11.89 21.60
CA TRP A 98 -40.35 -11.75 22.87
C TRP A 98 -41.73 -11.10 22.69
N LYS A 99 -42.65 -11.37 23.62
CA LYS A 99 -43.98 -10.74 23.66
C LYS A 99 -43.87 -9.22 23.84
N ARG A 100 -44.72 -8.45 23.17
CA ARG A 100 -44.76 -6.98 23.28
C ARG A 100 -45.12 -6.49 24.67
N SER A 101 -45.84 -7.29 25.47
CA SER A 101 -46.07 -7.02 26.89
C SER A 101 -44.78 -6.93 27.71
N LEU A 102 -43.75 -7.72 27.38
CA LEU A 102 -42.43 -7.63 28.03
C LEU A 102 -41.70 -6.35 27.60
N LEU A 103 -41.76 -6.01 26.31
CA LEU A 103 -41.18 -4.76 25.82
C LEU A 103 -41.85 -3.53 26.44
N ALA A 104 -43.18 -3.59 26.67
CA ALA A 104 -43.92 -2.55 27.38
C ALA A 104 -43.42 -2.40 28.83
N GLN A 105 -43.24 -3.51 29.56
CA GLN A 105 -42.69 -3.49 30.92
C GLN A 105 -41.27 -2.90 30.96
N ALA A 106 -40.41 -3.30 30.03
CA ALA A 106 -39.08 -2.72 29.91
C ALA A 106 -39.13 -1.21 29.59
N THR A 107 -40.07 -0.78 28.73
CA THR A 107 -40.31 0.65 28.45
C THR A 107 -40.64 1.40 29.73
N ASP A 108 -41.56 0.87 30.53
CA ASP A 108 -41.96 1.49 31.80
C ASP A 108 -40.80 1.60 32.79
N GLU A 109 -39.95 0.57 32.91
CA GLU A 109 -38.76 0.66 33.77
C GLU A 109 -37.73 1.67 33.25
N MET A 110 -37.53 1.78 31.94
CA MET A 110 -36.66 2.81 31.37
C MET A 110 -37.18 4.23 31.64
N VAL A 111 -38.49 4.44 31.52
CA VAL A 111 -39.14 5.71 31.86
C VAL A 111 -38.97 6.01 33.35
N ARG A 112 -39.18 5.03 34.23
CA ARG A 112 -39.00 5.19 35.69
C ARG A 112 -37.55 5.47 36.08
N ALA A 113 -36.59 4.87 35.38
CA ALA A 113 -35.16 5.16 35.53
C ALA A 113 -34.79 6.58 35.05
N GLY A 114 -35.68 7.27 34.34
CA GLY A 114 -35.49 8.65 33.90
C GLY A 114 -34.88 8.78 32.51
N ALA A 115 -35.01 7.77 31.64
CA ALA A 115 -34.63 7.88 30.24
C ALA A 115 -35.35 9.05 29.56
N THR A 116 -34.60 9.92 28.88
CA THR A 116 -35.17 11.13 28.25
C THR A 116 -35.73 10.82 26.86
N THR A 117 -35.13 9.87 26.14
CA THR A 117 -35.60 9.40 24.82
C THR A 117 -35.26 7.92 24.69
N ILE A 118 -36.17 7.12 24.15
CA ILE A 118 -36.00 5.68 23.98
C ILE A 118 -36.09 5.33 22.50
N ALA A 119 -34.99 4.91 21.91
CA ALA A 119 -34.88 4.56 20.50
C ALA A 119 -34.84 3.03 20.33
N TYR A 120 -35.90 2.45 19.76
CA TYR A 120 -35.97 1.01 19.46
C TYR A 120 -35.42 0.69 18.07
N ASP A 121 -34.24 0.08 18.01
CA ASP A 121 -33.68 -0.55 16.82
C ASP A 121 -34.26 -1.96 16.63
N ILE A 122 -35.59 -2.03 16.60
CA ILE A 122 -36.37 -3.26 16.43
C ILE A 122 -37.47 -2.97 15.42
N LEU A 123 -37.59 -3.84 14.41
CA LEU A 123 -38.64 -3.73 13.41
C LEU A 123 -39.95 -4.36 13.94
N PHE A 124 -41.01 -3.55 14.01
CA PHE A 124 -42.35 -3.95 14.48
C PHE A 124 -43.31 -4.14 13.31
N THR A 125 -43.00 -5.06 12.39
CA THR A 125 -43.67 -5.15 11.08
C THR A 125 -44.91 -6.01 11.02
N GLU A 126 -45.09 -6.90 11.99
CA GLU A 126 -46.22 -7.82 12.07
C GLU A 126 -46.91 -7.67 13.44
N PRO A 127 -48.26 -7.74 13.50
CA PRO A 127 -49.00 -7.70 14.75
C PRO A 127 -48.77 -8.98 15.58
N GLU A 128 -48.80 -8.86 16.91
CA GLU A 128 -48.71 -10.01 17.80
C GLU A 128 -50.06 -10.78 17.83
N GLU A 129 -50.09 -11.99 17.28
CA GLU A 129 -51.31 -12.79 17.19
C GLU A 129 -51.93 -13.11 18.57
N GLY A 130 -53.24 -12.88 18.69
CA GLY A 130 -54.05 -13.38 19.83
C GLY A 130 -53.76 -12.72 21.19
N THR A 131 -53.14 -11.54 21.23
CA THR A 131 -52.82 -10.83 22.48
C THR A 131 -53.17 -9.34 22.42
N THR A 132 -53.21 -8.68 23.59
CA THR A 132 -53.26 -7.21 23.71
C THR A 132 -51.87 -6.57 23.73
N GLY A 133 -50.82 -7.32 23.39
CA GLY A 133 -49.42 -6.93 23.54
C GLY A 133 -49.06 -5.64 22.79
N ASP A 134 -49.49 -5.51 21.53
CA ASP A 134 -49.23 -4.31 20.73
C ASP A 134 -49.86 -3.05 21.33
N GLN A 135 -51.04 -3.19 21.95
CA GLN A 135 -51.72 -2.08 22.62
C GLN A 135 -51.00 -1.68 23.92
N LEU A 136 -50.51 -2.66 24.69
CA LEU A 136 -49.73 -2.39 25.89
C LEU A 136 -48.44 -1.64 25.56
N LEU A 137 -47.72 -2.10 24.53
CA LEU A 137 -46.52 -1.43 24.07
C LEU A 137 -46.84 -0.04 23.52
N ALA A 138 -47.87 0.12 22.69
CA ALA A 138 -48.28 1.42 22.20
C ALA A 138 -48.66 2.40 23.33
N ASN A 139 -49.29 1.92 24.41
CA ASN A 139 -49.60 2.76 25.56
C ASN A 139 -48.33 3.21 26.30
N ALA A 140 -47.36 2.31 26.50
CA ALA A 140 -46.07 2.65 27.13
C ALA A 140 -45.26 3.63 26.25
N LEU A 141 -45.26 3.43 24.92
CA LEU A 141 -44.60 4.32 23.97
C LEU A 141 -45.22 5.73 23.97
N ARG A 142 -46.54 5.88 24.07
CA ARG A 142 -47.19 7.20 24.18
C ARG A 142 -46.80 7.97 25.43
N GLN A 143 -46.46 7.27 26.50
CA GLN A 143 -46.04 7.86 27.77
C GLN A 143 -44.54 8.17 27.81
N SER A 144 -43.79 7.78 26.77
CA SER A 144 -42.36 8.01 26.64
C SER A 144 -42.04 8.87 25.42
N ASN A 145 -40.83 9.41 25.37
CA ASN A 145 -40.33 10.08 24.17
C ASN A 145 -39.65 9.04 23.26
N ALA A 146 -40.46 8.17 22.63
CA ALA A 146 -39.95 7.02 21.89
C ALA A 146 -39.71 7.28 20.40
N VAL A 147 -38.66 6.68 19.85
CA VAL A 147 -38.35 6.64 18.41
C VAL A 147 -38.33 5.19 17.96
N ILE A 148 -39.01 4.87 16.86
CA ILE A 148 -39.12 3.49 16.35
C ILE A 148 -38.38 3.34 15.02
N ALA A 149 -37.65 2.25 14.88
CA ALA A 149 -37.00 1.85 13.64
C ALA A 149 -38.03 1.43 12.58
N LEU A 150 -37.83 1.94 11.37
CA LEU A 150 -38.51 1.57 10.15
C LEU A 150 -37.49 0.91 9.23
N SER A 151 -37.91 -0.12 8.48
CA SER A 151 -37.12 -0.59 7.36
C SER A 151 -37.67 0.00 6.07
N THR A 152 -36.78 0.63 5.30
CA THR A 152 -37.07 1.02 3.92
C THR A 152 -35.92 0.52 3.08
N ARG A 153 -36.21 -0.26 2.05
CA ARG A 153 -35.24 -0.51 0.99
C ARG A 153 -35.26 0.68 0.04
N GLU A 154 -34.10 1.03 -0.53
CA GLU A 154 -34.08 1.77 -1.80
C GLU A 154 -34.77 0.90 -2.85
N GLU A 155 -36.09 1.00 -2.96
CA GLU A 155 -36.75 0.66 -4.21
C GLU A 155 -36.55 1.84 -5.16
N SER A 156 -35.45 1.81 -5.91
CA SER A 156 -35.51 2.38 -7.26
C SER A 156 -35.31 1.27 -8.29
N PRO A 157 -36.36 0.50 -8.63
CA PRO A 157 -36.30 -0.42 -9.77
C PRO A 157 -36.92 0.18 -11.04
N LEU A 158 -37.59 1.33 -10.99
CA LEU A 158 -38.17 1.95 -12.18
C LEU A 158 -37.20 2.97 -12.76
N ASN A 159 -36.72 2.66 -13.95
CA ASN A 159 -36.06 3.61 -14.82
C ASN A 159 -36.91 4.89 -14.95
N ALA A 160 -36.28 6.06 -14.90
CA ALA A 160 -36.91 7.39 -15.07
C ALA A 160 -37.80 7.50 -16.33
N ASP A 161 -37.59 6.63 -17.32
CA ASP A 161 -38.46 6.48 -18.49
C ASP A 161 -39.94 6.17 -18.14
N TRP A 162 -40.23 5.54 -16.99
CA TRP A 162 -41.59 5.22 -16.52
C TRP A 162 -42.31 6.37 -15.81
N GLU A 163 -41.57 7.40 -15.39
CA GLU A 163 -42.15 8.63 -14.84
C GLU A 163 -42.64 9.57 -15.97
N THR A 164 -42.33 9.23 -17.22
CA THR A 164 -42.85 9.96 -18.38
C THR A 164 -44.33 9.61 -18.64
N PRO A 165 -45.13 10.54 -19.22
CA PRO A 165 -46.52 10.28 -19.56
C PRO A 165 -46.74 9.06 -20.46
N VAL A 166 -45.75 8.73 -21.29
CA VAL A 166 -45.78 7.57 -22.21
C VAL A 166 -45.57 6.26 -21.45
N GLY A 167 -44.60 6.22 -20.52
CA GLY A 167 -44.37 5.08 -19.64
C GLY A 167 -45.58 4.80 -18.74
N GLN A 168 -46.17 5.84 -18.15
CA GLN A 168 -47.39 5.74 -17.33
C GLN A 168 -48.57 5.16 -18.12
N ALA A 169 -48.78 5.59 -19.37
CA ALA A 169 -49.84 5.06 -20.23
C ALA A 169 -49.64 3.58 -20.59
N GLN A 170 -48.39 3.16 -20.82
CA GLN A 170 -48.05 1.77 -21.12
C GLN A 170 -48.24 0.86 -19.89
N LEU A 171 -47.86 1.33 -18.70
CA LEU A 171 -48.08 0.63 -17.45
C LEU A 171 -49.58 0.47 -17.14
N ALA A 172 -50.37 1.53 -17.33
CA ALA A 172 -51.82 1.47 -17.15
C ALA A 172 -52.50 0.48 -18.12
N ALA A 173 -52.08 0.46 -19.39
CA ALA A 173 -52.60 -0.49 -20.39
C ALA A 173 -52.21 -1.94 -20.06
N PHE A 174 -51.00 -2.16 -19.54
CA PHE A 174 -50.53 -3.46 -19.07
C PHE A 174 -51.37 -3.98 -17.90
N THR A 175 -51.58 -3.16 -16.87
CA THR A 175 -52.38 -3.52 -15.69
C THR A 175 -53.83 -3.82 -16.06
N THR A 176 -54.45 -2.97 -16.90
CA THR A 176 -55.84 -3.16 -17.36
C THR A 176 -56.05 -4.47 -18.11
N ALA A 177 -55.08 -4.88 -18.93
CA ALA A 177 -55.19 -6.10 -19.72
C ALA A 177 -55.00 -7.38 -18.88
N VAL A 178 -54.21 -7.30 -17.80
CA VAL A 178 -54.04 -8.40 -16.84
C VAL A 178 -55.28 -8.52 -15.94
N GLU A 179 -55.88 -7.41 -15.50
CA GLU A 179 -57.16 -7.38 -14.76
C GLU A 179 -58.30 -8.05 -15.54
N ALA A 180 -58.48 -7.68 -16.81
CA ALA A 180 -59.50 -8.26 -17.68
C ALA A 180 -59.29 -9.78 -17.96
N GLY A 181 -58.09 -10.30 -17.69
CA GLY A 181 -57.76 -11.71 -17.77
C GLY A 181 -58.12 -12.50 -16.50
N ILE A 182 -58.03 -11.86 -15.34
CA ILE A 182 -58.24 -12.45 -14.01
C ILE A 182 -59.73 -12.58 -13.66
N ASP A 183 -60.58 -11.67 -14.14
CA ASP A 183 -62.04 -11.70 -13.92
C ASP A 183 -62.79 -12.78 -14.73
N ARG A 184 -62.07 -13.69 -15.40
CA ARG A 184 -62.69 -14.77 -16.17
C ARG A 184 -63.00 -15.99 -15.31
N ASP A 185 -64.04 -16.71 -15.70
CA ASP A 185 -64.41 -17.99 -15.09
C ASP A 185 -63.20 -18.93 -15.02
N ILE A 186 -62.99 -19.49 -13.83
CA ILE A 186 -61.86 -20.37 -13.47
C ILE A 186 -61.74 -21.56 -14.45
N ASN A 187 -62.87 -22.04 -14.97
CA ASN A 187 -62.91 -23.16 -15.91
C ASN A 187 -62.38 -22.76 -17.29
N VAL A 188 -62.53 -21.49 -17.68
CA VAL A 188 -62.03 -20.95 -18.96
C VAL A 188 -60.50 -20.79 -18.91
N ILE A 189 -59.96 -20.31 -17.78
CA ILE A 189 -58.52 -20.16 -17.57
C ILE A 189 -57.82 -21.54 -17.61
N ILE A 190 -58.40 -22.55 -16.96
CA ILE A 190 -57.86 -23.92 -16.95
C ILE A 190 -57.94 -24.58 -18.34
N ALA A 191 -59.04 -24.38 -19.06
CA ALA A 191 -59.22 -24.95 -20.40
C ALA A 191 -58.20 -24.38 -21.41
N GLN A 192 -57.87 -23.09 -21.32
CA GLN A 192 -56.90 -22.44 -22.18
C GLN A 192 -55.44 -22.79 -21.83
N ALA A 193 -55.15 -23.03 -20.55
CA ALA A 193 -53.82 -23.45 -20.11
C ALA A 193 -53.44 -24.89 -20.49
N GLY A 194 -54.40 -25.71 -20.92
CA GLY A 194 -54.13 -27.10 -21.35
C GLY A 194 -53.54 -28.00 -20.24
N LEU A 195 -53.84 -27.71 -18.97
CA LEU A 195 -53.26 -28.42 -17.83
C LEU A 195 -53.81 -29.85 -17.71
N ASN A 196 -52.92 -30.82 -17.45
CA ASN A 196 -53.35 -32.18 -17.11
C ASN A 196 -53.97 -32.25 -15.71
N ASP A 197 -54.71 -33.33 -15.41
CA ASP A 197 -55.50 -33.46 -14.18
C ASP A 197 -54.67 -33.35 -12.89
N PHE A 198 -53.41 -33.80 -12.93
CA PHE A 198 -52.49 -33.67 -11.80
C PHE A 198 -52.21 -32.20 -11.46
N TYR A 199 -51.85 -31.37 -12.45
CA TYR A 199 -51.57 -29.95 -12.22
C TYR A 199 -52.84 -29.14 -11.98
N LYS A 200 -53.95 -29.49 -12.64
CA LYS A 200 -55.26 -28.86 -12.43
C LYS A 200 -55.69 -28.93 -10.94
N SER A 201 -55.52 -30.08 -10.30
CA SER A 201 -55.83 -30.25 -8.87
C SER A 201 -54.97 -29.38 -7.94
N LYS A 202 -53.69 -29.19 -8.27
CA LYS A 202 -52.76 -28.37 -7.47
C LYS A 202 -52.99 -26.87 -7.62
N VAL A 203 -53.35 -26.40 -8.81
CA VAL A 203 -53.61 -24.97 -9.06
C VAL A 203 -54.94 -24.55 -8.44
N LEU A 204 -55.98 -25.40 -8.49
CA LEU A 204 -57.28 -25.14 -7.85
C LEU A 204 -57.20 -24.98 -6.32
N GLN A 205 -56.24 -25.63 -5.67
CA GLN A 205 -56.01 -25.52 -4.22
C GLN A 205 -55.21 -24.28 -3.80
N ARG A 206 -54.73 -23.46 -4.75
CA ARG A 206 -53.88 -22.29 -4.49
C ARG A 206 -54.41 -21.06 -5.23
N PRO A 207 -55.19 -20.19 -4.55
CA PRO A 207 -55.79 -19.00 -5.15
C PRO A 207 -54.79 -18.07 -5.87
N GLY A 208 -53.56 -17.93 -5.34
CA GLY A 208 -52.50 -17.14 -5.97
C GLY A 208 -51.96 -17.74 -7.27
N ALA A 209 -51.89 -19.07 -7.36
CA ALA A 209 -51.42 -19.76 -8.57
C ALA A 209 -52.41 -19.61 -9.74
N MET A 210 -53.71 -19.56 -9.45
CA MET A 210 -54.75 -19.28 -10.45
C MET A 210 -54.64 -17.87 -11.03
N LYS A 211 -54.39 -16.86 -10.18
CA LYS A 211 -54.20 -15.46 -10.60
C LYS A 211 -52.93 -15.31 -11.46
N GLY A 212 -51.83 -15.95 -11.06
CA GLY A 212 -50.59 -15.97 -11.84
C GLY A 212 -50.75 -16.62 -13.22
N LEU A 213 -51.52 -17.71 -13.31
CA LEU A 213 -51.80 -18.40 -14.58
C LEU A 213 -52.67 -17.56 -15.53
N ALA A 214 -53.70 -16.88 -15.00
CA ALA A 214 -54.57 -15.99 -15.78
C ALA A 214 -53.82 -14.76 -16.31
N ALA A 215 -52.93 -14.19 -15.50
CA ALA A 215 -52.05 -13.10 -15.90
C ALA A 215 -51.09 -13.54 -17.01
N TRP A 216 -50.45 -14.71 -16.85
CA TRP A 216 -49.53 -15.25 -17.85
C TRP A 216 -50.20 -15.51 -19.21
N LEU A 217 -51.37 -16.17 -19.24
CA LEU A 217 -52.13 -16.41 -20.48
C LEU A 217 -52.56 -15.11 -21.18
N SER A 218 -52.90 -14.08 -20.42
CA SER A 218 -53.30 -12.78 -20.96
C SER A 218 -52.12 -12.04 -21.60
N LEU A 219 -50.93 -12.17 -21.00
CA LEU A 219 -49.69 -11.62 -21.53
C LEU A 219 -49.22 -12.36 -22.78
N GLU A 220 -49.35 -13.67 -22.83
CA GLU A 220 -49.01 -14.46 -24.01
C GLU A 220 -49.92 -14.08 -25.19
N ARG A 221 -51.19 -13.83 -24.93
CA ARG A 221 -52.13 -13.31 -25.95
C ARG A 221 -51.77 -11.91 -26.45
N LEU A 222 -51.31 -11.01 -25.58
CA LEU A 222 -50.82 -9.69 -25.98
C LEU A 222 -49.53 -9.78 -26.80
N ARG A 223 -48.69 -10.77 -26.50
CA ARG A 223 -47.48 -11.12 -27.26
C ARG A 223 -47.85 -11.61 -28.66
N ASP A 224 -48.86 -12.47 -28.76
CA ASP A 224 -49.40 -12.97 -30.03
C ASP A 224 -50.07 -11.88 -30.86
N GLN A 225 -50.71 -10.90 -30.21
CA GLN A 225 -51.26 -9.69 -30.86
C GLN A 225 -50.19 -8.67 -31.28
N GLY A 226 -48.91 -8.94 -31.02
CA GLY A 226 -47.80 -8.04 -31.34
C GLY A 226 -47.74 -6.78 -30.47
N LYS A 227 -48.47 -6.75 -29.35
CA LYS A 227 -48.51 -5.61 -28.41
C LYS A 227 -47.44 -5.69 -27.33
N LEU A 228 -46.77 -6.84 -27.18
CA LEU A 228 -45.62 -7.04 -26.29
C LEU A 228 -44.41 -7.62 -27.06
N PRO A 229 -43.17 -7.38 -26.59
CA PRO A 229 -41.97 -7.96 -27.19
C PRO A 229 -42.01 -9.49 -27.24
N LYS A 230 -41.51 -10.06 -28.36
CA LYS A 230 -41.58 -11.51 -28.63
C LYS A 230 -40.68 -12.39 -27.75
N THR A 231 -39.66 -11.83 -27.12
CA THR A 231 -38.68 -12.60 -26.33
C THR A 231 -38.62 -12.11 -24.88
N GLN A 232 -38.38 -13.04 -23.96
CA GLN A 232 -38.26 -12.74 -22.53
C GLN A 232 -37.19 -11.71 -22.24
N LYS A 233 -36.07 -11.78 -22.95
CA LYS A 233 -34.98 -10.81 -22.83
C LYS A 233 -35.43 -9.42 -23.25
N ALA A 234 -36.20 -9.29 -24.34
CA ALA A 234 -36.74 -8.01 -24.78
C ALA A 234 -37.85 -7.48 -23.86
N PHE A 235 -38.69 -8.36 -23.32
CA PHE A 235 -39.71 -7.99 -22.33
C PHE A 235 -39.06 -7.52 -21.01
N ASN A 236 -38.06 -8.24 -20.50
CA ASN A 236 -37.32 -7.84 -19.29
C ASN A 236 -36.53 -6.54 -19.50
N ILE A 237 -35.89 -6.36 -20.67
CA ILE A 237 -35.21 -5.10 -21.03
C ILE A 237 -36.21 -3.94 -21.11
N LEU A 238 -37.40 -4.18 -21.68
CA LEU A 238 -38.47 -3.18 -21.76
C LEU A 238 -39.00 -2.81 -20.37
N MET A 239 -39.21 -3.80 -19.49
CA MET A 239 -39.80 -3.60 -18.15
C MET A 239 -38.80 -3.05 -17.12
N LEU A 240 -37.52 -3.39 -17.23
CA LEU A 240 -36.51 -3.15 -16.18
C LEU A 240 -35.35 -2.25 -16.62
N GLY A 241 -35.34 -1.76 -17.87
CA GLY A 241 -34.28 -0.89 -18.40
C GLY A 241 -32.99 -1.65 -18.77
N GLY A 242 -32.32 -1.22 -19.84
CA GLY A 242 -31.26 -1.95 -20.54
C GLY A 242 -29.89 -2.08 -19.85
N SER A 243 -29.78 -1.95 -18.52
CA SER A 243 -28.50 -1.97 -17.80
C SER A 243 -28.48 -2.92 -16.60
N ILE A 244 -28.84 -4.19 -16.83
CA ILE A 244 -28.64 -5.27 -15.85
C ILE A 244 -27.54 -6.20 -16.37
N HIS A 245 -26.41 -6.29 -15.66
CA HIS A 245 -25.32 -7.22 -15.96
C HIS A 245 -25.73 -8.68 -15.66
N GLU A 246 -25.34 -9.59 -16.56
CA GLU A 246 -25.85 -10.97 -16.76
C GLU A 246 -25.62 -11.98 -15.59
N TYR A 247 -25.18 -11.59 -14.41
CA TYR A 247 -24.62 -12.56 -13.44
C TYR A 247 -25.59 -13.21 -12.43
N ASN A 248 -26.90 -12.94 -12.41
CA ASN A 248 -27.79 -13.59 -11.43
C ASN A 248 -29.23 -13.87 -11.90
N LEU A 249 -29.45 -14.09 -13.20
CA LEU A 249 -30.78 -14.40 -13.75
C LEU A 249 -31.25 -15.85 -13.51
N GLY A 250 -30.51 -16.66 -12.74
CA GLY A 250 -30.82 -18.08 -12.54
C GLY A 250 -32.00 -18.38 -11.62
N VAL A 251 -32.56 -17.39 -10.90
CA VAL A 251 -33.49 -17.67 -9.77
C VAL A 251 -34.82 -16.92 -9.86
N ILE A 252 -34.98 -15.92 -10.72
CA ILE A 252 -36.23 -15.15 -10.79
C ILE A 252 -37.12 -15.74 -11.89
N SER A 253 -38.09 -16.55 -11.49
CA SER A 253 -39.11 -17.08 -12.42
C SER A 253 -39.99 -15.93 -12.95
N GLU A 254 -40.48 -16.06 -14.18
CA GLU A 254 -41.36 -15.08 -14.85
C GLU A 254 -42.57 -14.70 -13.96
N LEU A 255 -43.06 -15.66 -13.16
CA LEU A 255 -44.12 -15.46 -12.17
C LEU A 255 -43.75 -14.46 -11.06
N THR A 256 -42.51 -14.51 -10.56
CA THR A 256 -42.05 -13.72 -9.42
C THR A 256 -41.84 -12.26 -9.79
N THR A 257 -41.32 -11.99 -10.99
CA THR A 257 -41.18 -10.63 -11.53
C THR A 257 -42.55 -10.01 -11.82
N LEU A 258 -43.46 -10.80 -12.39
CA LEU A 258 -44.81 -10.33 -12.74
C LEU A 258 -45.69 -10.12 -11.50
N GLU A 259 -45.61 -10.98 -10.48
CA GLU A 259 -46.25 -10.73 -9.17
C GLU A 259 -45.72 -9.45 -8.52
N GLY A 260 -44.41 -9.18 -8.64
CA GLY A 260 -43.80 -7.95 -8.10
C GLY A 260 -44.26 -6.67 -8.80
N VAL A 261 -44.43 -6.70 -10.14
CA VAL A 261 -44.95 -5.55 -10.90
C VAL A 261 -46.44 -5.34 -10.63
N TRP A 262 -47.22 -6.42 -10.54
CA TRP A 262 -48.65 -6.39 -10.28
C TRP A 262 -49.00 -5.82 -8.91
N LYS A 263 -48.37 -6.34 -7.84
CA LYS A 263 -48.62 -5.87 -6.46
C LYS A 263 -48.38 -4.37 -6.30
N ARG A 264 -47.41 -3.82 -7.03
CA ARG A 264 -47.10 -2.38 -7.05
C ARG A 264 -48.11 -1.54 -7.83
N GLY A 265 -48.70 -2.09 -8.91
CA GLY A 265 -49.82 -1.46 -9.61
C GLY A 265 -51.09 -1.33 -8.75
N GLU A 266 -51.36 -2.33 -7.88
CA GLU A 266 -52.40 -2.24 -6.85
C GLU A 266 -52.08 -1.17 -5.80
N SER A 267 -50.81 -1.04 -5.38
CA SER A 267 -50.35 0.01 -4.46
C SER A 267 -50.59 1.42 -5.00
N TRP A 268 -50.38 1.63 -6.30
CA TRP A 268 -50.57 2.95 -6.92
C TRP A 268 -52.03 3.40 -6.98
N ARG A 269 -52.99 2.48 -7.19
CA ARG A 269 -54.43 2.79 -7.13
C ARG A 269 -54.93 3.10 -5.71
N ALA A 270 -54.25 2.59 -4.68
CA ALA A 270 -54.55 2.93 -3.29
C ALA A 270 -54.15 4.38 -2.92
N VAL A 271 -53.26 5.01 -3.71
CA VAL A 271 -52.76 6.37 -3.47
C VAL A 271 -53.71 7.46 -3.98
N GLU A 272 -54.72 7.14 -4.79
CA GLU A 272 -55.63 8.15 -5.36
C GLU A 272 -56.67 8.70 -4.35
N SER A 273 -56.82 8.09 -3.16
CA SER A 273 -57.67 8.61 -2.08
C SER A 273 -56.89 8.82 -0.78
N LYS A 274 -56.57 10.10 -0.51
CA LYS A 274 -56.02 10.69 0.73
C LYS A 274 -55.92 9.77 1.96
N PHE A 275 -54.68 9.60 2.46
CA PHE A 275 -54.35 9.21 3.84
C PHE A 275 -55.14 8.01 4.40
N VAL A 276 -55.06 6.84 3.75
CA VAL A 276 -55.47 5.58 4.38
C VAL A 276 -54.51 4.48 3.91
N ALA A 277 -53.51 4.16 4.73
CA ALA A 277 -52.70 2.96 4.51
C ALA A 277 -53.44 1.77 5.13
N ASP A 278 -54.00 0.90 4.28
CA ASP A 278 -54.46 -0.42 4.68
C ASP A 278 -53.23 -1.26 5.06
N ALA A 279 -53.16 -1.70 6.31
CA ALA A 279 -52.01 -2.34 6.94
C ALA A 279 -51.82 -3.82 6.49
N THR A 280 -52.06 -4.13 5.22
CA THR A 280 -52.19 -5.52 4.74
C THR A 280 -51.44 -5.87 3.45
N SER A 281 -50.44 -5.11 3.00
CA SER A 281 -49.70 -5.46 1.77
C SER A 281 -48.43 -6.28 2.01
N LYS A 282 -48.48 -7.55 1.55
CA LYS A 282 -47.44 -8.59 1.63
C LYS A 282 -46.13 -8.26 0.87
N GLY A 283 -45.12 -7.75 1.60
CA GLY A 283 -43.67 -7.78 1.29
C GLY A 283 -42.92 -8.79 2.17
N THR A 284 -41.57 -8.85 2.13
CA THR A 284 -40.83 -9.56 3.19
C THR A 284 -40.92 -8.74 4.49
N PRO A 285 -40.77 -9.33 5.69
CA PRO A 285 -40.83 -8.56 6.95
C PRO A 285 -39.83 -7.39 7.00
N GLN A 286 -38.80 -7.40 6.16
CA GLN A 286 -37.81 -6.32 6.03
C GLN A 286 -38.28 -5.17 5.14
N ASP A 287 -39.42 -5.28 4.45
CA ASP A 287 -39.93 -4.25 3.53
C ASP A 287 -41.23 -3.60 4.07
N MET A 288 -41.63 -3.93 5.30
CA MET A 288 -42.88 -3.46 5.89
C MET A 288 -42.65 -2.30 6.86
N PRO A 289 -43.51 -1.27 6.85
CA PRO A 289 -43.50 -0.24 7.88
C PRO A 289 -43.89 -0.83 9.25
N PRO A 290 -43.49 -0.21 10.38
CA PRO A 290 -44.02 -0.60 11.68
C PRO A 290 -45.55 -0.59 11.66
N ILE A 291 -46.16 -1.51 12.40
CA ILE A 291 -47.60 -1.54 12.53
C ILE A 291 -48.11 -0.17 12.98
N LEU A 292 -49.18 0.30 12.34
CA LEU A 292 -49.69 1.67 12.45
C LEU A 292 -49.89 2.11 13.91
N LEU A 293 -50.39 1.19 14.75
CA LEU A 293 -50.64 1.43 16.17
C LEU A 293 -49.37 1.83 16.93
N ILE A 294 -48.24 1.17 16.65
CA ILE A 294 -46.94 1.44 17.28
C ILE A 294 -46.32 2.71 16.68
N ALA A 295 -46.38 2.87 15.35
CA ALA A 295 -45.86 4.06 14.68
C ALA A 295 -46.54 5.35 15.17
N GLN A 296 -47.86 5.34 15.38
CA GLN A 296 -48.63 6.48 15.90
C GLN A 296 -48.39 6.74 17.39
N ALA A 297 -47.96 5.72 18.14
CA ALA A 297 -47.64 5.87 19.54
C ALA A 297 -46.26 6.50 19.77
N ALA A 298 -45.35 6.34 18.82
CA ALA A 298 -44.01 6.90 18.86
C ALA A 298 -44.01 8.42 18.57
N LYS A 299 -42.99 9.12 19.07
CA LYS A 299 -42.78 10.54 18.79
C LYS A 299 -42.22 10.77 17.39
N ALA A 300 -41.34 9.88 16.95
CA ALA A 300 -40.70 9.92 15.64
C ALA A 300 -40.40 8.50 15.12
N VAL A 301 -40.13 8.42 13.82
CA VAL A 301 -39.72 7.19 13.12
C VAL A 301 -38.46 7.49 12.33
N GLY A 302 -37.53 6.54 12.26
CA GLY A 302 -36.31 6.66 11.47
C GLY A 302 -35.93 5.34 10.80
N VAL A 303 -35.24 5.42 9.66
CA VAL A 303 -34.85 4.24 8.87
C VAL A 303 -33.68 3.53 9.51
N SER A 304 -33.76 2.24 9.82
CA SER A 304 -32.67 1.47 10.47
C SER A 304 -31.66 0.88 9.47
N SER A 305 -31.94 0.89 8.16
CA SER A 305 -31.00 0.41 7.14
C SER A 305 -29.68 1.18 7.15
N ALA A 306 -28.59 0.45 7.35
CA ALA A 306 -27.22 0.95 7.30
C ALA A 306 -26.46 0.24 6.16
N GLU A 307 -26.94 0.38 4.92
CA GLU A 307 -26.27 -0.18 3.75
C GLU A 307 -25.21 0.76 3.15
N ASN A 308 -24.09 0.16 2.74
CA ASN A 308 -23.08 0.79 1.89
C ASN A 308 -23.43 0.49 0.41
N ASP A 309 -22.98 1.30 -0.57
CA ASP A 309 -23.30 1.11 -2.01
C ASP A 309 -22.89 -0.27 -2.58
N LYS A 310 -22.10 -1.03 -1.82
CA LYS A 310 -21.57 -2.34 -2.21
C LYS A 310 -21.67 -3.32 -1.05
N PHE A 311 -22.34 -4.44 -1.29
CA PHE A 311 -22.38 -5.59 -0.39
C PHE A 311 -20.95 -6.06 -0.02
N GLY A 312 -20.61 -5.98 1.27
CA GLY A 312 -19.37 -6.51 1.83
C GLY A 312 -18.23 -5.51 2.04
N GLU A 313 -18.37 -4.24 1.65
CA GLU A 313 -17.39 -3.20 2.00
C GLU A 313 -17.68 -2.63 3.41
N LYS A 314 -16.62 -2.22 4.12
CA LYS A 314 -16.76 -1.58 5.45
C LYS A 314 -17.63 -0.33 5.35
N LEU A 315 -18.61 -0.23 6.24
CA LEU A 315 -19.47 0.95 6.36
C LEU A 315 -18.64 2.15 6.83
N ARG A 316 -18.62 3.20 6.01
CA ARG A 316 -17.93 4.47 6.30
C ARG A 316 -18.87 5.67 6.14
N ARG A 317 -19.77 5.56 5.18
CA ARG A 317 -20.73 6.61 4.80
C ARG A 317 -22.13 6.04 4.83
N ILE A 318 -23.10 6.84 5.26
CA ILE A 318 -24.50 6.46 5.37
C ILE A 318 -25.36 7.55 4.74
N SER A 319 -26.44 7.16 4.09
CA SER A 319 -27.45 8.09 3.60
C SER A 319 -28.14 8.76 4.80
N PRO A 320 -28.06 10.10 4.96
CA PRO A 320 -28.67 10.77 6.10
C PRO A 320 -30.20 10.72 6.08
N TYR A 321 -30.78 10.57 4.88
CA TYR A 321 -32.21 10.44 4.64
C TYR A 321 -32.47 9.38 3.58
N PHE A 322 -33.67 8.82 3.63
CA PHE A 322 -34.24 7.97 2.61
C PHE A 322 -35.50 8.63 2.07
N SER A 323 -35.65 8.61 0.76
CA SER A 323 -36.89 9.05 0.11
C SER A 323 -37.96 7.99 0.30
N SER A 324 -39.14 8.41 0.71
CA SER A 324 -40.33 7.57 0.77
C SER A 324 -41.51 8.29 0.13
N ASP A 325 -42.57 7.55 -0.16
CA ASP A 325 -43.85 8.10 -0.64
C ASP A 325 -44.48 9.12 0.32
N TYR A 326 -43.99 9.19 1.56
CA TYR A 326 -44.45 10.09 2.62
C TYR A 326 -43.49 11.25 2.91
N GLY A 327 -42.43 11.39 2.10
CA GLY A 327 -41.37 12.40 2.25
C GLY A 327 -40.01 11.83 2.66
N LEU A 328 -39.06 12.71 2.96
CA LEU A 328 -37.72 12.33 3.43
C LEU A 328 -37.79 11.83 4.88
N ILE A 329 -37.36 10.60 5.11
CA ILE A 329 -37.26 10.00 6.44
C ILE A 329 -35.77 9.97 6.83
N PRO A 330 -35.38 10.51 7.99
CA PRO A 330 -34.01 10.50 8.45
C PRO A 330 -33.56 9.08 8.81
N GLN A 331 -32.25 8.90 8.78
CA GLN A 331 -31.60 7.77 9.44
C GLN A 331 -32.04 7.70 10.91
N PHE A 332 -32.32 6.50 11.42
CA PHE A 332 -32.72 6.20 12.79
C PHE A 332 -31.82 6.85 13.87
N GLY A 333 -30.50 6.76 13.76
CA GLY A 333 -29.59 7.44 14.71
C GLY A 333 -29.79 8.97 14.74
N LEU A 334 -30.02 9.59 13.58
CA LEU A 334 -30.29 11.02 13.46
C LEU A 334 -31.67 11.40 14.02
N ALA A 335 -32.71 10.61 13.73
CA ALA A 335 -34.05 10.79 14.30
C ALA A 335 -34.02 10.74 15.83
N ALA A 336 -33.27 9.80 16.40
CA ALA A 336 -33.10 9.63 17.83
C ALA A 336 -32.44 10.86 18.48
N ALA A 337 -31.34 11.35 17.90
CA ALA A 337 -30.63 12.53 18.40
C ALA A 337 -31.48 13.82 18.33
N LEU A 338 -32.17 14.05 17.20
CA LEU A 338 -33.05 15.22 17.05
C LEU A 338 -34.20 15.19 18.06
N THR A 339 -34.82 14.02 18.26
CA THR A 339 -35.91 13.84 19.23
C THR A 339 -35.44 14.09 20.66
N PHE A 340 -34.21 13.66 21.00
CA PHE A 340 -33.60 13.91 22.31
C PHE A 340 -33.32 15.40 22.56
N GLN A 341 -32.88 16.14 21.54
CA GLN A 341 -32.69 17.60 21.62
C GLN A 341 -34.02 18.39 21.56
N GLY A 342 -35.17 17.71 21.47
CA GLY A 342 -36.49 18.35 21.34
C GLY A 342 -36.74 19.01 19.98
N GLN A 343 -35.94 18.67 18.97
CA GLN A 343 -36.06 19.17 17.61
C GLN A 343 -36.94 18.25 16.76
N THR A 344 -37.49 18.77 15.66
CA THR A 344 -38.27 17.97 14.72
C THR A 344 -37.43 17.61 13.50
N VAL A 345 -37.74 16.47 12.89
CA VAL A 345 -37.12 16.00 11.65
C VAL A 345 -37.25 17.03 10.51
N LYS A 346 -38.28 17.89 10.54
CA LYS A 346 -38.52 18.94 9.54
C LYS A 346 -37.57 20.13 9.66
N ASP A 347 -36.92 20.29 10.81
CA ASP A 347 -35.95 21.37 11.05
C ASP A 347 -34.61 21.07 10.37
N ALA A 348 -34.39 19.82 9.97
CA ALA A 348 -33.22 19.40 9.24
C ALA A 348 -33.37 19.69 7.74
N VAL A 349 -32.49 20.52 7.20
CA VAL A 349 -32.53 20.94 5.78
C VAL A 349 -31.40 20.24 5.02
N LEU A 350 -31.79 19.36 4.09
CA LEU A 350 -30.85 18.68 3.20
C LEU A 350 -30.40 19.64 2.08
N GLY A 351 -29.15 20.11 2.15
CA GLY A 351 -28.50 20.85 1.07
C GLY A 351 -27.65 19.94 0.17
N GLU A 352 -27.19 20.47 -0.97
CA GLU A 352 -26.38 19.69 -1.93
C GLU A 352 -25.01 19.23 -1.37
N ARG A 353 -24.47 19.94 -0.37
CA ARG A 353 -23.12 19.70 0.19
C ARG A 353 -23.08 19.52 1.70
N GLN A 354 -24.19 19.77 2.37
CA GLN A 354 -24.28 19.68 3.82
C GLN A 354 -25.73 19.43 4.25
N LEU A 355 -25.89 18.71 5.34
CA LEU A 355 -27.11 18.59 6.10
C LEU A 355 -27.09 19.64 7.20
N GLN A 356 -27.98 20.62 7.12
CA GLN A 356 -28.11 21.64 8.15
C GLN A 356 -29.05 21.14 9.27
N LEU A 357 -28.56 21.11 10.50
CA LEU A 357 -29.28 20.80 11.74
C LEU A 357 -29.19 22.01 12.68
N ASN A 358 -30.11 22.97 12.55
CA ASN A 358 -30.05 24.25 13.28
C ASN A 358 -28.68 24.94 13.15
N GLU A 359 -27.89 25.04 14.24
CA GLU A 359 -26.55 25.68 14.26
C GLU A 359 -25.41 24.75 13.81
N PHE A 360 -25.68 23.45 13.66
CA PHE A 360 -24.70 22.43 13.29
C PHE A 360 -24.89 21.97 11.84
N ALA A 361 -23.81 21.73 11.11
CA ALA A 361 -23.87 21.29 9.72
C ALA A 361 -23.02 20.03 9.54
N ILE A 362 -23.60 18.99 8.95
CA ILE A 362 -22.90 17.75 8.64
C ILE A 362 -22.58 17.73 7.15
N PRO A 363 -21.31 17.67 6.74
CA PRO A 363 -20.94 17.66 5.33
C PRO A 363 -21.44 16.39 4.63
N ILE A 364 -21.95 16.57 3.41
CA ILE A 364 -22.44 15.51 2.53
C ILE A 364 -21.51 15.39 1.33
N ARG A 365 -21.05 14.16 1.06
CA ARG A 365 -20.25 13.83 -0.12
C ARG A 365 -20.90 12.67 -0.87
N ASP A 366 -21.19 12.89 -2.14
CA ASP A 366 -21.88 11.92 -3.00
C ASP A 366 -23.26 11.49 -2.45
N GLY A 367 -23.99 12.42 -1.84
CA GLY A 367 -25.30 12.16 -1.22
C GLY A 367 -25.25 11.46 0.15
N LYS A 368 -24.04 11.19 0.69
CA LYS A 368 -23.86 10.47 1.96
C LYS A 368 -23.08 11.27 2.99
N VAL A 369 -23.33 10.96 4.26
CA VAL A 369 -22.63 11.51 5.43
C VAL A 369 -21.54 10.54 5.85
N LEU A 370 -20.35 11.06 6.18
CA LEU A 370 -19.29 10.26 6.77
C LEU A 370 -19.58 10.04 8.26
N VAL A 371 -19.52 8.79 8.71
CA VAL A 371 -19.72 8.46 10.12
C VAL A 371 -18.42 8.71 10.88
N ASP A 372 -18.46 9.62 11.86
CA ASP A 372 -17.40 9.75 12.84
C ASP A 372 -17.56 8.67 13.92
N TRP A 373 -16.76 7.62 13.76
CA TRP A 373 -16.87 6.41 14.55
C TRP A 373 -16.38 6.52 15.99
N GLY A 374 -15.55 7.52 16.31
CA GLY A 374 -14.86 7.68 17.59
C GLY A 374 -14.03 6.48 18.11
N THR A 375 -13.00 6.72 18.91
CA THR A 375 -12.12 5.62 19.37
C THR A 375 -12.68 4.82 20.55
N GLN A 376 -13.50 5.44 21.40
CA GLN A 376 -14.03 4.82 22.63
C GLN A 376 -15.38 4.11 22.44
N LEU A 377 -16.06 4.34 21.33
CA LEU A 377 -17.41 3.84 21.03
C LEU A 377 -17.55 2.31 20.95
N LEU A 378 -16.46 1.56 20.80
CA LEU A 378 -16.52 0.10 20.57
C LEU A 378 -15.78 -0.77 21.59
N PRO A 379 -14.65 -0.34 22.18
CA PRO A 379 -14.05 -1.07 23.30
C PRO A 379 -14.85 -0.93 24.61
N GLY A 380 -15.63 0.15 24.76
CA GLY A 380 -16.44 0.40 25.96
C GLY A 380 -17.57 -0.61 26.15
N TYR A 381 -18.30 -0.96 25.09
CA TYR A 381 -19.41 -1.92 25.11
C TYR A 381 -18.90 -3.38 25.18
N GLY A 382 -18.29 -3.75 26.31
CA GLY A 382 -17.74 -5.08 26.56
C GLY A 382 -16.54 -5.13 27.52
N THR A 383 -15.97 -3.98 27.91
CA THR A 383 -14.88 -3.91 28.90
C THR A 383 -15.32 -3.19 30.17
N THR A 384 -14.54 -3.32 31.24
CA THR A 384 -14.81 -2.80 32.59
C THR A 384 -15.10 -1.29 32.67
N GLN A 385 -14.78 -0.49 31.64
CA GLN A 385 -15.09 0.94 31.56
C GLN A 385 -16.50 1.27 31.03
N GLY A 386 -17.13 0.44 30.19
CA GLY A 386 -18.49 0.72 29.66
C GLY A 386 -19.65 0.25 30.54
N ARG A 387 -19.37 -0.17 31.79
CA ARG A 387 -20.39 -0.52 32.79
C ARG A 387 -21.34 0.64 33.14
N ASN A 388 -20.96 1.89 32.85
CA ASN A 388 -21.77 3.06 33.17
C ASN A 388 -22.76 3.47 32.06
N ALA A 389 -22.75 2.79 30.90
CA ALA A 389 -23.56 3.16 29.73
C ALA A 389 -24.32 1.99 29.08
N THR A 390 -24.20 0.77 29.61
CA THR A 390 -24.88 -0.42 29.04
C THR A 390 -25.61 -1.22 30.12
N VAL A 391 -26.83 -1.65 29.82
CA VAL A 391 -27.58 -2.60 30.65
C VAL A 391 -28.25 -3.64 29.76
N GLY A 392 -28.27 -4.90 30.18
CA GLY A 392 -28.99 -5.96 29.44
C GLY A 392 -30.50 -5.82 29.62
N MET A 393 -31.28 -6.15 28.58
CA MET A 393 -32.74 -6.19 28.66
C MET A 393 -33.23 -7.12 29.79
N GLY A 394 -32.51 -8.22 30.04
CA GLY A 394 -32.80 -9.16 31.14
C GLY A 394 -32.93 -8.48 32.49
N ARG A 395 -32.02 -7.55 32.80
CA ARG A 395 -32.00 -6.82 34.07
C ARG A 395 -33.22 -5.91 34.25
N LEU A 396 -33.70 -5.26 33.18
CA LEU A 396 -34.93 -4.45 33.21
C LEU A 396 -36.16 -5.32 33.48
N ILE A 397 -36.24 -6.48 32.82
CA ILE A 397 -37.37 -7.41 33.01
C ILE A 397 -37.34 -8.02 34.42
N GLU A 398 -36.18 -8.35 34.96
CA GLU A 398 -36.05 -8.78 36.36
C GLU A 398 -36.54 -7.70 37.32
N GLN A 399 -36.15 -6.44 37.10
CA GLN A 399 -36.60 -5.31 37.91
C GLN A 399 -38.13 -5.17 37.87
N ALA A 400 -38.74 -5.30 36.68
CA ALA A 400 -40.20 -5.27 36.53
C ALA A 400 -40.90 -6.44 37.24
N ARG A 401 -40.31 -7.65 37.18
CA ARG A 401 -40.84 -8.84 37.86
C ARG A 401 -40.77 -8.69 39.37
N GLU A 402 -39.65 -8.20 39.92
CA GLU A 402 -39.51 -7.95 41.36
C GLU A 402 -40.51 -6.90 41.83
N ARG A 403 -40.72 -5.83 41.05
CA ARG A 403 -41.75 -4.82 41.37
C ARG A 403 -43.16 -5.41 41.40
N ALA A 404 -43.54 -6.16 40.37
CA ALA A 404 -44.86 -6.81 40.32
C ALA A 404 -45.06 -7.83 41.46
N LYS A 405 -44.00 -8.56 41.82
CA LYS A 405 -43.99 -9.47 42.97
C LYS A 405 -44.20 -8.72 44.29
N LEU A 406 -43.54 -7.57 44.47
CA LEU A 406 -43.70 -6.72 45.65
C LEU A 406 -45.09 -6.10 45.74
N GLU A 407 -45.67 -5.66 44.62
CA GLU A 407 -47.07 -5.19 44.61
C GLU A 407 -48.04 -6.29 45.05
N LYS A 408 -47.83 -7.53 44.58
CA LYS A 408 -48.63 -8.67 45.00
C LYS A 408 -48.41 -9.03 46.48
N GLN A 409 -47.17 -8.98 46.96
CA GLN A 409 -46.85 -9.22 48.37
C GLN A 409 -47.45 -8.16 49.28
N ASN A 410 -47.42 -6.88 48.87
CA ASN A 410 -48.07 -5.78 49.57
C ASN A 410 -49.59 -6.00 49.66
N GLY A 411 -50.23 -6.41 48.56
CA GLY A 411 -51.64 -6.81 48.56
C GLY A 411 -51.94 -7.94 49.54
N ARG A 412 -51.11 -9.00 49.55
CA ARG A 412 -51.25 -10.13 50.49
C ARG A 412 -51.00 -9.74 51.95
N LEU A 413 -50.06 -8.84 52.22
CA LEU A 413 -49.80 -8.32 53.58
C LEU A 413 -51.00 -7.54 54.11
N ARG A 414 -51.66 -6.76 53.25
CA ARG A 414 -52.92 -6.09 53.61
C ARG A 414 -54.05 -7.09 53.83
N GLU A 415 -54.16 -8.13 53.01
CA GLU A 415 -55.14 -9.19 53.19
C GLU A 415 -54.93 -9.98 54.50
N LEU A 416 -53.71 -10.44 54.78
CA LEU A 416 -53.34 -11.12 56.01
C LEU A 416 -53.58 -10.23 57.24
N GLY A 417 -53.18 -8.96 57.17
CA GLY A 417 -53.42 -8.03 58.28
C GLY A 417 -54.91 -7.74 58.50
N MET A 418 -55.73 -7.74 57.44
CA MET A 418 -57.18 -7.64 57.55
C MET A 418 -57.79 -8.91 58.18
N GLN A 419 -57.31 -10.11 57.81
CA GLN A 419 -57.74 -11.38 58.41
C GLN A 419 -57.36 -11.50 59.90
N ILE A 420 -56.20 -10.97 60.29
CA ILE A 420 -55.71 -10.93 61.68
C ILE A 420 -56.51 -9.91 62.50
N ALA A 421 -56.75 -8.72 61.95
CA ALA A 421 -57.49 -7.66 62.64
C ALA A 421 -59.00 -7.94 62.73
N PHE A 422 -59.55 -8.67 61.76
CA PHE A 422 -60.97 -8.98 61.63
C PHE A 422 -61.18 -10.44 61.15
N PRO A 423 -61.02 -11.44 62.04
CA PRO A 423 -61.28 -12.82 61.68
C PRO A 423 -62.76 -13.01 61.31
N GLU A 424 -63.03 -13.48 60.10
CA GLU A 424 -64.38 -13.77 59.62
C GLU A 424 -65.06 -14.80 60.54
N GLN A 425 -66.26 -14.50 61.04
CA GLN A 425 -67.07 -15.48 61.76
C GLN A 425 -67.34 -16.67 60.83
N GLN A 426 -66.76 -17.84 61.13
CA GLN A 426 -67.17 -19.10 60.53
C GLN A 426 -68.68 -19.27 60.74
N LYS A 427 -69.42 -19.28 59.62
CA LYS A 427 -70.76 -19.86 59.58
C LYS A 427 -70.63 -21.34 59.87
N ASP A 428 -70.91 -21.75 61.09
CA ASP A 428 -71.42 -23.10 61.34
C ASP A 428 -72.53 -23.06 62.39
N ASP A 429 -73.73 -23.47 61.94
CA ASP A 429 -74.89 -23.72 62.76
C ASP A 429 -74.62 -24.97 63.62
N GLN A 430 -74.28 -24.79 64.92
CA GLN A 430 -74.84 -25.52 66.06
C GLN A 430 -74.04 -25.31 67.36
N ALA A 431 -74.80 -24.88 68.38
CA ALA A 431 -74.53 -24.74 69.82
C ALA A 431 -73.28 -25.41 70.44
N ASN A 432 -72.50 -24.58 71.17
CA ASN A 432 -71.96 -24.92 72.50
C ASN A 432 -71.79 -23.63 73.33
N PRO A 433 -72.15 -23.59 74.64
CA PRO A 433 -72.08 -22.37 75.43
C PRO A 433 -70.63 -22.11 75.83
N ILE A 434 -70.04 -21.11 75.17
CA ILE A 434 -68.71 -20.58 75.49
C ILE A 434 -68.76 -20.04 76.92
N SER A 435 -67.80 -20.49 77.74
CA SER A 435 -67.56 -20.02 79.10
C SER A 435 -67.33 -18.50 79.11
N LYS A 436 -67.58 -17.85 80.25
CA LYS A 436 -67.19 -16.44 80.52
C LYS A 436 -65.68 -16.15 80.42
N THR A 437 -64.89 -17.08 79.90
CA THR A 437 -63.49 -16.89 79.52
C THR A 437 -63.34 -16.53 78.03
N GLY A 438 -64.34 -16.82 77.19
CA GLY A 438 -64.34 -16.49 75.76
C GLY A 438 -64.60 -15.01 75.43
N GLU A 439 -65.00 -14.21 76.42
CA GLU A 439 -65.10 -12.75 76.30
C GLU A 439 -63.72 -12.05 76.31
N LYS A 440 -62.64 -12.82 76.50
CA LYS A 440 -61.24 -12.36 76.35
C LYS A 440 -60.56 -12.80 75.06
N VAL A 441 -61.17 -13.71 74.29
CA VAL A 441 -60.46 -14.39 73.20
C VAL A 441 -60.89 -13.92 71.82
N LEU A 442 -62.08 -13.35 71.67
CA LEU A 442 -62.54 -12.78 70.40
C LEU A 442 -63.32 -11.48 70.63
N THR A 443 -62.67 -10.51 71.28
CA THR A 443 -63.07 -9.11 71.06
C THR A 443 -62.71 -8.77 69.62
N ALA A 444 -63.66 -8.18 68.90
CA ALA A 444 -63.42 -7.38 67.69
C ALA A 444 -62.53 -6.14 67.96
N SER A 445 -61.51 -6.26 68.83
CA SER A 445 -60.82 -5.21 69.57
C SER A 445 -59.56 -5.77 70.27
N ALA A 446 -58.65 -6.45 69.57
CA ALA A 446 -57.27 -6.52 70.07
C ALA A 446 -56.61 -5.12 69.99
N LEU A 447 -57.06 -4.29 69.03
CA LEU A 447 -56.60 -2.91 68.80
C LEU A 447 -57.70 -1.84 69.02
N GLY A 448 -58.97 -2.24 69.17
CA GLY A 448 -60.12 -1.32 69.29
C GLY A 448 -60.39 -0.48 68.03
N LYS A 449 -59.95 -0.91 66.86
CA LYS A 449 -60.01 -0.15 65.59
C LYS A 449 -61.05 -0.73 64.61
N THR A 450 -61.63 0.13 63.77
CA THR A 450 -62.56 -0.25 62.69
C THR A 450 -61.82 -0.72 61.42
N PRO A 451 -62.44 -1.51 60.51
CA PRO A 451 -61.83 -1.87 59.22
C PRO A 451 -61.36 -0.68 58.39
N GLU A 452 -62.10 0.44 58.44
CA GLU A 452 -61.69 1.70 57.81
C GLU A 452 -60.35 2.25 58.29
N TRP A 453 -59.97 2.00 59.55
CA TRP A 453 -58.65 2.41 60.05
C TRP A 453 -57.56 1.63 59.33
N PHE A 454 -57.72 0.32 59.14
CA PHE A 454 -56.73 -0.53 58.49
C PHE A 454 -56.57 -0.17 57.00
N GLU A 455 -57.66 0.17 56.31
CA GLU A 455 -57.62 0.63 54.92
C GLU A 455 -56.89 1.98 54.75
N LYS A 456 -57.00 2.87 55.73
CA LYS A 456 -56.40 4.21 55.74
C LYS A 456 -55.01 4.24 56.39
N ALA A 457 -54.65 3.24 57.18
CA ALA A 457 -53.37 3.16 57.88
C ALA A 457 -52.22 2.87 56.91
N SER A 458 -51.06 3.45 57.22
CA SER A 458 -49.80 3.08 56.60
C SER A 458 -49.34 1.70 57.09
N LEU A 459 -48.56 0.99 56.27
CA LEU A 459 -47.96 -0.29 56.68
C LEU A 459 -47.11 -0.16 57.95
N GLN A 460 -46.49 1.01 58.16
CA GLN A 460 -45.69 1.29 59.34
C GLN A 460 -46.56 1.36 60.61
N GLU A 461 -47.74 2.00 60.53
CA GLU A 461 -48.69 2.05 61.65
C GLU A 461 -49.24 0.66 61.97
N ILE A 462 -49.54 -0.16 60.94
CA ILE A 462 -49.99 -1.55 61.13
C ILE A 462 -48.87 -2.39 61.78
N LYS A 463 -47.62 -2.21 61.33
CA LYS A 463 -46.46 -2.91 61.88
C LYS A 463 -46.27 -2.62 63.36
N THR A 464 -46.27 -1.35 63.76
CA THR A 464 -46.09 -0.98 65.17
C THR A 464 -47.14 -1.63 66.07
N GLU A 465 -48.41 -1.60 65.66
CA GLU A 465 -49.51 -2.24 66.40
C GLU A 465 -49.35 -3.77 66.47
N PHE A 466 -48.91 -4.41 65.38
CA PHE A 466 -48.72 -5.86 65.32
C PHE A 466 -47.46 -6.32 66.09
N GLU A 467 -46.40 -5.51 66.14
CA GLU A 467 -45.21 -5.76 66.96
C GLU A 467 -45.50 -5.65 68.46
N GLU A 468 -46.31 -4.66 68.85
CA GLU A 468 -46.79 -4.52 70.23
C GLU A 468 -47.61 -5.75 70.64
N LEU A 469 -48.55 -6.18 69.81
CA LEU A 469 -49.32 -7.40 70.03
C LEU A 469 -48.41 -8.64 70.08
N TRP A 470 -47.49 -8.79 69.13
CA TRP A 470 -46.54 -9.91 69.10
C TRP A 470 -45.68 -9.97 70.38
N SER A 471 -45.26 -8.81 70.91
CA SER A 471 -44.45 -8.75 72.13
C SER A 471 -45.14 -9.31 73.37
N LEU A 472 -46.48 -9.28 73.40
CA LEU A 472 -47.30 -9.80 74.50
C LEU A 472 -47.45 -11.33 74.45
N TYR A 473 -47.35 -11.93 73.25
CA TYR A 473 -47.63 -13.36 73.04
C TYR A 473 -46.40 -14.19 72.63
N LYS A 474 -45.28 -13.56 72.22
CA LYS A 474 -44.07 -14.24 71.73
C LYS A 474 -43.45 -15.26 72.69
N ASP A 475 -43.61 -15.05 74.00
CA ASP A 475 -43.02 -15.91 75.04
C ASP A 475 -43.98 -17.06 75.45
N ASN A 476 -45.23 -17.01 74.99
CA ASN A 476 -46.29 -17.98 75.29
C ASN A 476 -46.67 -18.85 74.08
N VAL A 477 -45.90 -18.81 72.99
CA VAL A 477 -46.23 -19.47 71.69
C VAL A 477 -46.41 -20.99 71.82
N ASP A 478 -45.75 -21.61 72.80
CA ASP A 478 -45.79 -23.06 73.07
C ASP A 478 -46.58 -23.41 74.36
N ASP A 479 -47.35 -22.47 74.91
CA ASP A 479 -48.16 -22.69 76.11
C ASP A 479 -49.36 -23.61 75.80
N PRO A 480 -49.46 -24.79 76.42
CA PRO A 480 -50.56 -25.73 76.18
C PRO A 480 -51.95 -25.22 76.62
N ASP A 481 -52.02 -24.12 77.38
CA ASP A 481 -53.28 -23.53 77.86
C ASP A 481 -53.89 -22.49 76.90
N LEU A 482 -53.25 -22.20 75.75
CA LEU A 482 -53.79 -21.28 74.74
C LEU A 482 -55.07 -21.82 74.07
N THR A 483 -56.03 -20.92 73.85
CA THR A 483 -57.22 -21.25 73.07
C THR A 483 -56.89 -21.35 71.57
N GLN A 484 -57.70 -22.10 70.82
CA GLN A 484 -57.51 -22.29 69.37
C GLN A 484 -57.46 -20.97 68.59
N ALA A 485 -58.20 -19.94 69.03
CA ALA A 485 -58.20 -18.61 68.42
C ALA A 485 -56.92 -17.82 68.74
N GLU A 486 -56.35 -17.95 69.94
CA GLU A 486 -55.07 -17.32 70.29
C GLU A 486 -53.91 -17.97 69.53
N VAL A 487 -53.93 -19.30 69.36
CA VAL A 487 -52.96 -20.01 68.50
C VAL A 487 -53.02 -19.50 67.05
N GLN A 488 -54.22 -19.27 66.51
CA GLN A 488 -54.40 -18.72 65.16
C GLN A 488 -53.93 -17.25 65.06
N LEU A 489 -54.21 -16.41 66.07
CA LEU A 489 -53.76 -15.03 66.13
C LEU A 489 -52.22 -14.95 66.15
N VAL A 490 -51.57 -15.73 67.00
CA VAL A 490 -50.10 -15.79 67.13
C VAL A 490 -49.46 -16.32 65.85
N ALA A 491 -50.02 -17.37 65.24
CA ALA A 491 -49.54 -17.88 63.95
C ALA A 491 -49.69 -16.84 62.82
N GLY A 492 -50.82 -16.14 62.76
CA GLY A 492 -51.07 -15.07 61.80
C GLY A 492 -50.14 -13.87 61.96
N LEU A 493 -49.94 -13.38 63.20
CA LEU A 493 -49.00 -12.29 63.49
C LEU A 493 -47.56 -12.67 63.10
N LYS A 494 -47.14 -13.90 63.39
CA LYS A 494 -45.82 -14.41 62.98
C LYS A 494 -45.69 -14.46 61.45
N GLU A 495 -46.69 -14.99 60.74
CA GLU A 495 -46.69 -15.01 59.26
C GLU A 495 -46.66 -13.60 58.68
N TRP A 496 -47.41 -12.66 59.25
CA TRP A 496 -47.44 -11.26 58.82
C TRP A 496 -46.10 -10.56 59.01
N LEU A 497 -45.47 -10.68 60.20
CA LEU A 497 -44.17 -10.07 60.48
C LEU A 497 -43.05 -10.64 59.60
N MET A 498 -43.03 -11.97 59.37
CA MET A 498 -42.06 -12.58 58.44
C MET A 498 -42.29 -12.13 56.99
N ALA A 499 -43.55 -11.99 56.57
CA ALA A 499 -43.87 -11.49 55.23
C ALA A 499 -43.51 -10.00 55.07
N GLU A 500 -43.62 -9.21 56.14
CA GLU A 500 -43.25 -7.80 56.18
C GLU A 500 -41.73 -7.62 56.09
N GLU A 501 -40.96 -8.41 56.85
CA GLU A 501 -39.49 -8.42 56.78
C GLU A 501 -39.00 -8.79 55.38
N ALA A 502 -39.57 -9.84 54.77
CA ALA A 502 -39.28 -10.21 53.38
C ALA A 502 -39.67 -9.12 52.37
N MET A 503 -40.74 -8.36 52.65
CA MET A 503 -41.13 -7.19 51.84
C MET A 503 -40.13 -6.04 52.01
N GLN A 504 -39.62 -5.79 53.23
CA GLN A 504 -38.58 -4.78 53.47
C GLN A 504 -37.29 -5.12 52.71
N GLU A 505 -36.83 -6.37 52.77
CA GLU A 505 -35.67 -6.82 52.00
C GLU A 505 -35.87 -6.65 50.49
N GLY A 506 -37.04 -7.05 49.98
CA GLY A 506 -37.36 -6.92 48.57
C GLY A 506 -37.49 -5.45 48.12
N THR A 507 -38.08 -4.57 48.94
CA THR A 507 -38.15 -3.12 48.64
C THR A 507 -36.77 -2.46 48.66
N ALA A 508 -35.87 -2.86 49.56
CA ALA A 508 -34.49 -2.41 49.58
C ALA A 508 -33.71 -2.87 48.33
N ALA A 509 -33.88 -4.13 47.92
CA ALA A 509 -33.30 -4.67 46.69
C ALA A 509 -33.84 -3.95 45.44
N LEU A 510 -35.16 -3.68 45.38
CA LEU A 510 -35.79 -2.91 44.31
C LEU A 510 -35.23 -1.49 44.26
N ALA A 511 -35.14 -0.79 45.39
CA ALA A 511 -34.58 0.56 45.46
C ALA A 511 -33.12 0.63 45.01
N SER A 512 -32.31 -0.37 45.37
CA SER A 512 -30.94 -0.51 44.88
C SER A 512 -30.89 -0.66 43.35
N GLY A 513 -31.74 -1.53 42.79
CA GLY A 513 -31.87 -1.68 41.34
C GLY A 513 -32.37 -0.42 40.63
N ASP A 514 -33.30 0.33 41.23
CA ASP A 514 -33.79 1.59 40.68
C ASP A 514 -32.69 2.65 40.64
N MET A 515 -31.85 2.73 41.68
CA MET A 515 -30.67 3.61 41.68
C MET A 515 -29.64 3.21 40.62
N GLU A 516 -29.38 1.91 40.46
CA GLU A 516 -28.48 1.37 39.43
C GLU A 516 -28.96 1.78 38.03
N LEU A 517 -30.23 1.48 37.70
CA LEU A 517 -30.81 1.81 36.40
C LEU A 517 -30.85 3.32 36.17
N ARG A 518 -31.17 4.12 37.20
CA ARG A 518 -31.18 5.57 37.11
C ARG A 518 -29.78 6.15 36.86
N ASN A 519 -28.73 5.58 37.43
CA ASN A 519 -27.35 6.00 37.15
C ASN A 519 -26.94 5.71 35.70
N ILE A 520 -27.44 4.62 35.12
CA ILE A 520 -27.09 4.22 33.75
C ILE A 520 -27.95 4.98 32.72
N LEU A 521 -29.26 5.10 32.94
CA LEU A 521 -30.24 5.55 31.94
C LEU A 521 -30.77 6.98 32.18
N GLY A 522 -30.64 7.51 33.40
CA GLY A 522 -31.24 8.78 33.79
C GLY A 522 -30.70 9.97 32.99
N GLY A 523 -31.59 10.74 32.37
CA GLY A 523 -31.24 11.92 31.58
C GLY A 523 -30.64 11.62 30.19
N LYS A 524 -30.57 10.35 29.78
CA LYS A 524 -29.86 9.93 28.56
C LYS A 524 -30.79 9.56 27.41
N LEU A 525 -30.22 9.55 26.20
CA LEU A 525 -30.77 8.90 25.01
C LEU A 525 -30.47 7.41 25.08
N VAL A 526 -31.52 6.58 25.18
CA VAL A 526 -31.39 5.14 25.35
C VAL A 526 -31.68 4.42 24.04
N PHE A 527 -30.70 3.71 23.50
CA PHE A 527 -30.89 2.81 22.37
C PHE A 527 -31.24 1.41 22.86
N VAL A 528 -32.19 0.75 22.21
CA VAL A 528 -32.56 -0.64 22.45
C VAL A 528 -32.27 -1.44 21.19
N GLY A 529 -31.33 -2.39 21.24
CA GLY A 529 -30.93 -3.14 20.05
C GLY A 529 -30.12 -4.40 20.32
N PHE A 530 -29.89 -5.18 19.27
CA PHE A 530 -29.20 -6.47 19.36
C PHE A 530 -27.69 -6.33 19.51
N THR A 531 -27.11 -7.10 20.43
CA THR A 531 -25.65 -7.29 20.55
C THR A 531 -25.25 -8.77 20.71
N ALA A 532 -26.23 -9.67 20.88
CA ALA A 532 -26.05 -11.11 20.97
C ALA A 532 -25.25 -11.71 19.79
N THR A 533 -24.48 -12.77 20.03
CA THR A 533 -23.56 -13.34 19.02
C THR A 533 -24.23 -14.34 18.05
N GLY A 534 -25.46 -14.76 18.34
CA GLY A 534 -26.25 -15.71 17.56
C GLY A 534 -26.69 -15.20 16.18
N ALA A 535 -27.08 -16.13 15.30
CA ALA A 535 -27.36 -15.93 13.87
C ALA A 535 -28.53 -14.97 13.49
N MET A 536 -29.06 -14.21 14.45
CA MET A 536 -30.15 -13.25 14.28
C MET A 536 -29.76 -11.80 14.64
N ALA A 537 -28.50 -11.52 14.97
CA ALA A 537 -28.04 -10.15 15.17
C ALA A 537 -27.82 -9.43 13.83
N ASP A 538 -28.34 -8.21 13.71
CA ASP A 538 -27.98 -7.29 12.64
C ASP A 538 -26.51 -6.90 12.81
N VAL A 539 -25.66 -7.40 11.91
CA VAL A 539 -24.21 -7.32 12.04
C VAL A 539 -23.64 -6.76 10.75
N ILE A 540 -22.96 -5.62 10.90
CA ILE A 540 -22.48 -4.81 9.79
C ILE A 540 -20.95 -4.79 9.82
N PRO A 541 -20.27 -4.96 8.68
CA PRO A 541 -18.83 -4.76 8.61
C PRO A 541 -18.50 -3.26 8.75
N THR A 542 -17.71 -2.90 9.75
CA THR A 542 -17.29 -1.52 10.01
C THR A 542 -15.76 -1.39 9.98
N ILE A 543 -15.24 -0.20 10.28
CA ILE A 543 -13.80 0.03 10.36
C ILE A 543 -13.11 -0.76 11.49
N PHE A 544 -13.84 -1.18 12.52
CA PHE A 544 -13.30 -1.89 13.69
C PHE A 544 -13.39 -3.41 13.59
N GLY A 545 -14.31 -3.94 12.78
CA GLY A 545 -14.47 -5.37 12.64
C GLY A 545 -15.45 -5.76 11.53
N SER A 546 -15.34 -6.99 11.07
CA SER A 546 -16.29 -7.58 10.10
C SER A 546 -17.65 -7.91 10.73
N ARG A 547 -17.73 -7.90 12.07
CA ARG A 547 -18.95 -8.20 12.81
C ARG A 547 -19.21 -7.17 13.91
N THR A 548 -19.78 -6.02 13.55
CA THR A 548 -20.20 -4.98 14.51
C THR A 548 -21.73 -4.95 14.59
N PRO A 549 -22.33 -4.94 15.79
CA PRO A 549 -23.77 -4.79 15.94
C PRO A 549 -24.31 -3.52 15.28
N GLY A 550 -25.42 -3.63 14.53
CA GLY A 550 -26.05 -2.54 13.77
C GLY A 550 -26.42 -1.34 14.64
N VAL A 551 -26.91 -1.59 15.86
CA VAL A 551 -27.26 -0.53 16.83
C VAL A 551 -26.10 0.43 17.13
N LEU A 552 -24.85 -0.04 17.07
CA LEU A 552 -23.68 0.81 17.32
C LEU A 552 -23.44 1.83 16.21
N VAL A 553 -23.91 1.55 15.00
CA VAL A 553 -23.89 2.51 13.88
C VAL A 553 -24.82 3.69 14.18
N HIS A 554 -26.01 3.40 14.69
CA HIS A 554 -26.99 4.41 15.08
C HIS A 554 -26.50 5.25 16.26
N ILE A 555 -25.87 4.61 17.25
CA ILE A 555 -25.22 5.28 18.37
C ILE A 555 -24.12 6.22 17.88
N ALA A 556 -23.22 5.77 17.01
CA ALA A 556 -22.14 6.60 16.47
C ALA A 556 -22.68 7.84 15.74
N MET A 557 -23.76 7.68 14.97
CA MET A 557 -24.41 8.79 14.28
C MET A 557 -25.10 9.77 15.24
N ALA A 558 -25.75 9.27 16.28
CA ALA A 558 -26.37 10.13 17.30
C ALA A 558 -25.32 10.90 18.10
N ASP A 559 -24.24 10.22 18.49
CA ASP A 559 -23.12 10.81 19.24
C ASP A 559 -22.40 11.92 18.45
N MET A 560 -22.27 11.73 17.14
CA MET A 560 -21.76 12.74 16.21
C MET A 560 -22.61 14.03 16.25
N VAL A 561 -23.94 13.91 16.29
CA VAL A 561 -24.89 15.04 16.35
C VAL A 561 -24.91 15.68 17.73
N LEU A 562 -24.96 14.89 18.80
CA LEU A 562 -25.06 15.40 20.17
C LEU A 562 -23.81 16.18 20.61
N ASN A 563 -22.64 15.82 20.07
CA ASN A 563 -21.37 16.48 20.37
C ASN A 563 -20.93 17.48 19.29
N ASN A 564 -21.77 17.77 18.30
CA ASN A 564 -21.45 18.66 17.16
C ASN A 564 -20.11 18.33 16.47
N ARG A 565 -19.81 17.03 16.27
CA ARG A 565 -18.57 16.57 15.63
C ARG A 565 -18.85 16.27 14.18
N ALA A 566 -18.17 16.92 13.24
CA ALA A 566 -18.39 16.65 11.82
C ALA A 566 -17.09 16.68 11.03
N LEU A 567 -16.73 15.56 10.41
CA LEU A 567 -15.52 15.48 9.61
C LEU A 567 -15.75 16.05 8.21
N GLU A 568 -15.04 17.13 7.89
CA GLU A 568 -15.07 17.76 6.58
C GLU A 568 -13.97 17.21 5.67
N PHE A 569 -14.32 16.89 4.42
CA PHE A 569 -13.31 16.62 3.40
C PHE A 569 -12.68 17.93 2.95
N ALA A 570 -11.35 18.01 3.04
CA ALA A 570 -10.62 19.12 2.46
C ALA A 570 -10.97 19.25 0.96
N PRO A 571 -11.10 20.48 0.43
CA PRO A 571 -11.38 20.69 -0.98
C PRO A 571 -10.42 19.91 -1.90
N ASP A 572 -10.95 19.26 -2.94
CA ASP A 572 -10.18 18.35 -3.80
C ASP A 572 -8.96 19.03 -4.48
N TRP A 573 -9.01 20.35 -4.66
CA TRP A 573 -7.89 21.12 -5.19
C TRP A 573 -6.67 21.14 -4.25
N ILE A 574 -6.87 21.07 -2.94
CA ILE A 574 -5.76 21.05 -1.96
C ILE A 574 -4.94 19.78 -2.15
N GLY A 575 -5.60 18.63 -2.31
CA GLY A 575 -4.92 17.38 -2.60
C GLY A 575 -4.14 17.42 -3.91
N THR A 576 -4.73 18.04 -4.93
CA THR A 576 -4.07 18.24 -6.22
C THR A 576 -2.83 19.13 -6.11
N VAL A 577 -2.92 20.23 -5.37
CA VAL A 577 -1.79 21.13 -5.12
C VAL A 577 -0.70 20.43 -4.30
N ALA A 578 -1.07 19.72 -3.23
CA ALA A 578 -0.14 18.96 -2.40
C ALA A 578 0.62 17.90 -3.21
N LEU A 579 -0.08 17.18 -4.10
CA LEU A 579 0.49 16.20 -5.01
C LEU A 579 1.56 16.80 -5.92
N ILE A 580 1.26 17.96 -6.52
CA ILE A 580 2.19 18.66 -7.43
C ILE A 580 3.38 19.20 -6.64
N VAL A 581 3.14 19.85 -5.50
CA VAL A 581 4.19 20.44 -4.65
C VAL A 581 5.12 19.36 -4.14
N LEU A 582 4.60 18.28 -3.56
CA LEU A 582 5.42 17.16 -3.07
C LEU A 582 6.21 16.52 -4.20
N GLY A 583 5.58 16.24 -5.35
CA GLY A 583 6.27 15.68 -6.52
C GLY A 583 7.42 16.57 -7.03
N LEU A 584 7.20 17.89 -7.09
CA LEU A 584 8.22 18.86 -7.50
C LEU A 584 9.35 18.98 -6.48
N VAL A 585 9.03 19.12 -5.19
CA VAL A 585 10.03 19.23 -4.11
C VAL A 585 10.88 17.96 -4.08
N SER A 586 10.29 16.77 -4.18
CA SER A 586 11.00 15.49 -4.31
C SER A 586 11.96 15.47 -5.49
N THR A 587 11.47 15.90 -6.66
CA THR A 587 12.27 15.90 -7.90
C THR A 587 13.47 16.84 -7.79
N LEU A 588 13.26 18.06 -7.31
CA LEU A 588 14.30 19.08 -7.20
C LEU A 588 15.36 18.71 -6.16
N THR A 589 14.93 18.21 -5.00
CA THR A 589 15.85 17.80 -3.92
C THR A 589 16.70 16.60 -4.33
N ALA A 590 16.09 15.56 -4.92
CA ALA A 590 16.81 14.39 -5.44
C ALA A 590 17.82 14.77 -6.54
N ALA A 591 17.44 15.67 -7.45
CA ALA A 591 18.32 16.14 -8.52
C ALA A 591 19.48 17.01 -8.00
N ARG A 592 19.32 17.72 -6.88
CA ARG A 592 20.29 18.71 -6.37
C ARG A 592 21.29 18.15 -5.36
N PHE A 593 20.84 17.29 -4.44
CA PHE A 593 21.62 16.88 -3.26
C PHE A 593 22.04 15.41 -3.26
N GLY A 594 21.69 14.65 -4.30
CA GLY A 594 22.00 13.22 -4.40
C GLY A 594 21.12 12.35 -3.49
N ALA A 595 21.34 11.03 -3.53
CA ALA A 595 20.42 10.05 -2.92
C ALA A 595 20.30 10.15 -1.40
N GLY A 596 21.42 10.37 -0.68
CA GLY A 596 21.45 10.36 0.79
C GLY A 596 20.71 11.56 1.39
N ILE A 597 21.18 12.78 1.09
CA ILE A 597 20.55 14.02 1.60
C ILE A 597 19.11 14.14 1.08
N GLY A 598 18.85 13.75 -0.19
CA GLY A 598 17.51 13.71 -0.75
C GLY A 598 16.56 12.80 0.05
N ALA A 599 17.01 11.62 0.48
CA ALA A 599 16.21 10.71 1.32
C ALA A 599 15.83 11.35 2.66
N CYS A 600 16.79 12.00 3.34
CA CYS A 600 16.53 12.66 4.63
C CYS A 600 15.50 13.79 4.49
N VAL A 601 15.68 14.67 3.51
CA VAL A 601 14.73 15.76 3.24
C VAL A 601 13.34 15.20 2.95
N MET A 602 13.25 14.13 2.15
CA MET A 602 11.98 13.51 1.83
C MET A 602 11.29 12.86 3.03
N PHE A 603 12.06 12.22 3.91
CA PHE A 603 11.54 11.68 5.16
C PHE A 603 10.90 12.80 5.99
N PHE A 604 11.61 13.91 6.24
CA PHE A 604 11.06 15.02 7.02
C PHE A 604 9.83 15.68 6.38
N VAL A 605 9.85 15.91 5.06
CA VAL A 605 8.72 16.54 4.35
C VAL A 605 7.48 15.64 4.37
N LEU A 606 7.64 14.33 4.11
CA LEU A 606 6.50 13.41 4.15
C LEU A 606 6.01 13.19 5.59
N SER A 607 6.90 13.07 6.57
CA SER A 607 6.53 12.99 7.99
C SER A 607 5.81 14.25 8.45
N ALA A 608 6.24 15.44 8.03
CA ALA A 608 5.53 16.68 8.34
C ALA A 608 4.15 16.74 7.66
N TYR A 609 4.05 16.33 6.40
CA TYR A 609 2.78 16.26 5.68
C TYR A 609 1.78 15.30 6.36
N VAL A 610 2.22 14.07 6.63
CA VAL A 610 1.39 13.04 7.28
C VAL A 610 1.06 13.42 8.72
N GLY A 611 2.02 13.94 9.48
CA GLY A 611 1.81 14.35 10.87
C GLY A 611 0.88 15.55 10.99
N MET A 612 1.10 16.61 10.21
CA MET A 612 0.34 17.85 10.31
C MET A 612 -1.04 17.76 9.65
N LEU A 613 -1.12 17.23 8.42
CA LEU A 613 -2.38 17.17 7.66
C LEU A 613 -3.11 15.83 7.80
N GLY A 614 -2.38 14.74 8.05
CA GLY A 614 -2.97 13.41 8.21
C GLY A 614 -3.41 13.10 9.64
N VAL A 615 -2.65 13.56 10.65
CA VAL A 615 -2.94 13.27 12.07
C VAL A 615 -3.50 14.50 12.76
N PHE A 616 -2.75 15.60 12.84
CA PHE A 616 -3.16 16.78 13.62
C PHE A 616 -4.44 17.43 13.08
N ALA A 617 -4.52 17.69 11.77
CA ALA A 617 -5.72 18.28 11.17
C ALA A 617 -6.94 17.33 11.20
N PHE A 618 -6.73 16.02 11.23
CA PHE A 618 -7.79 15.03 11.36
C PHE A 618 -8.33 14.96 12.80
N ASP A 619 -7.42 14.99 13.78
CA ASP A 619 -7.71 14.85 15.19
C ASP A 619 -8.36 16.12 15.76
N GLN A 620 -7.69 17.27 15.57
CA GLN A 620 -8.02 18.56 16.17
C GLN A 620 -8.77 19.49 15.21
N GLY A 621 -8.50 19.37 13.91
CA GLY A 621 -9.06 20.25 12.90
C GLY A 621 -10.39 19.76 12.30
N GLU A 622 -10.79 18.52 12.57
CA GLU A 622 -11.92 17.81 11.93
C GLU A 622 -11.84 17.68 10.40
N TRP A 623 -10.65 17.81 9.83
CA TRP A 623 -10.46 17.83 8.38
C TRP A 623 -9.78 16.57 7.85
N ILE A 624 -10.34 16.01 6.79
CA ILE A 624 -9.78 14.87 6.07
C ILE A 624 -9.02 15.37 4.84
N PHE A 625 -7.71 15.45 4.97
CA PHE A 625 -6.82 15.70 3.84
C PHE A 625 -6.50 14.41 3.09
N PRO A 626 -6.40 14.46 1.75
CA PRO A 626 -6.01 13.32 0.93
C PRO A 626 -4.54 12.97 1.15
N MET A 627 -4.24 11.70 1.40
CA MET A 627 -2.90 11.21 1.71
C MET A 627 -2.33 10.35 0.59
N ALA A 628 -3.16 9.51 -0.03
CA ALA A 628 -2.75 8.49 -0.99
C ALA A 628 -2.00 9.10 -2.18
N ALA A 629 -2.65 9.95 -2.96
CA ALA A 629 -2.05 10.48 -4.19
C ALA A 629 -0.84 11.40 -3.92
N PRO A 630 -0.86 12.34 -2.95
CA PRO A 630 0.28 13.21 -2.67
C PRO A 630 1.52 12.46 -2.18
N VAL A 631 1.37 11.50 -1.26
CA VAL A 631 2.49 10.68 -0.77
C VAL A 631 3.06 9.81 -1.89
N THR A 632 2.19 9.21 -2.72
CA THR A 632 2.63 8.38 -3.86
C THR A 632 3.39 9.21 -4.90
N SER A 633 2.94 10.44 -5.17
CA SER A 633 3.65 11.40 -6.02
C SER A 633 5.03 11.74 -5.47
N GLY A 634 5.11 12.11 -4.19
CA GLY A 634 6.37 12.46 -3.54
C GLY A 634 7.39 11.30 -3.56
N LEU A 635 6.99 10.09 -3.16
CA LEU A 635 7.85 8.91 -3.16
C LEU A 635 8.23 8.46 -4.57
N GLY A 636 7.26 8.40 -5.49
CA GLY A 636 7.50 8.01 -6.88
C GLY A 636 8.47 8.95 -7.59
N ALA A 637 8.27 10.27 -7.44
CA ALA A 637 9.17 11.30 -7.96
C ALA A 637 10.59 11.16 -7.40
N TRP A 638 10.72 10.92 -6.10
CA TRP A 638 12.03 10.74 -5.47
C TRP A 638 12.76 9.51 -5.99
N ILE A 639 12.10 8.34 -6.04
CA ILE A 639 12.70 7.07 -6.51
C ILE A 639 13.13 7.20 -7.96
N VAL A 640 12.24 7.64 -8.85
CA VAL A 640 12.51 7.74 -10.30
C VAL A 640 13.65 8.71 -10.57
N THR A 641 13.64 9.88 -9.93
CA THR A 641 14.70 10.89 -10.11
C THR A 641 16.04 10.38 -9.58
N THR A 642 16.05 9.75 -8.40
CA THR A 642 17.29 9.21 -7.80
C THR A 642 17.90 8.12 -8.64
N VAL A 643 17.09 7.16 -9.13
CA VAL A 643 17.55 6.10 -10.03
C VAL A 643 18.08 6.69 -11.35
N ALA A 644 17.38 7.68 -11.91
CA ALA A 644 17.84 8.36 -13.12
C ALA A 644 19.20 9.03 -12.91
N VAL A 645 19.37 9.80 -11.84
CA VAL A 645 20.64 10.44 -11.49
C VAL A 645 21.75 9.40 -11.26
N ALA A 646 21.46 8.30 -10.56
CA ALA A 646 22.44 7.24 -10.29
C ALA A 646 22.90 6.54 -11.57
N VAL A 647 21.98 6.14 -12.45
CA VAL A 647 22.29 5.50 -13.74
C VAL A 647 23.11 6.42 -14.63
N ILE A 648 22.76 7.71 -14.68
CA ILE A 648 23.49 8.73 -15.43
C ILE A 648 24.93 8.85 -14.89
N THR A 649 25.07 9.04 -13.58
CA THR A 649 26.37 9.22 -12.92
C THR A 649 27.27 8.01 -13.13
N GLN A 650 26.72 6.80 -13.03
CA GLN A 650 27.48 5.56 -13.22
C GLN A 650 27.98 5.39 -14.66
N ARG A 651 27.15 5.75 -15.65
CA ARG A 651 27.53 5.68 -17.07
C ARG A 651 28.59 6.71 -17.43
N GLU A 652 28.53 7.90 -16.84
CA GLU A 652 29.54 8.93 -17.05
C GLU A 652 30.90 8.50 -16.50
N LYS A 653 30.92 7.91 -15.29
CA LYS A 653 32.11 7.28 -14.72
C LYS A 653 32.70 6.23 -15.68
N GLN A 654 31.87 5.34 -16.23
CA GLN A 654 32.31 4.33 -17.21
C GLN A 654 32.85 4.94 -18.51
N ARG A 655 32.25 6.02 -19.02
CA ARG A 655 32.73 6.72 -20.23
C ARG A 655 34.12 7.32 -20.00
N VAL A 656 34.32 7.99 -18.88
CA VAL A 656 35.60 8.59 -18.50
C VAL A 656 36.66 7.49 -18.33
N THR A 657 36.37 6.43 -17.57
CA THR A 657 37.29 5.29 -17.43
C THR A 657 37.65 4.64 -18.76
N ARG A 658 36.70 4.51 -19.70
CA ARG A 658 36.97 3.97 -21.03
C ARG A 658 37.89 4.87 -21.87
N GLN A 659 37.77 6.19 -21.74
CA GLN A 659 38.66 7.14 -22.41
C GLN A 659 40.06 7.14 -21.80
N PHE A 660 40.19 6.96 -20.48
CA PHE A 660 41.47 6.76 -19.81
C PHE A 660 42.17 5.46 -20.24
N ARG A 661 41.42 4.34 -20.35
CA ARG A 661 41.95 3.04 -20.84
C ARG A 661 42.52 3.09 -22.26
N ALA A 662 42.10 4.04 -23.09
CA ALA A 662 42.60 4.17 -24.46
C ALA A 662 43.94 4.93 -24.54
N ARG A 663 44.38 5.57 -23.44
CA ARG A 663 45.60 6.39 -23.39
C ARG A 663 46.68 5.82 -22.47
N VAL A 664 46.39 4.71 -21.79
CA VAL A 664 47.25 4.09 -20.79
C VAL A 664 47.28 2.58 -21.06
N SER A 665 48.44 1.93 -20.93
CA SER A 665 48.53 0.49 -21.21
C SER A 665 47.56 -0.33 -20.30
N PRO A 666 46.98 -1.43 -20.80
CA PRO A 666 46.09 -2.28 -20.01
C PRO A 666 46.71 -2.78 -18.69
N GLU A 667 48.01 -3.09 -18.71
CA GLU A 667 48.77 -3.59 -17.56
C GLU A 667 48.91 -2.53 -16.46
N LEU A 668 49.18 -1.27 -16.83
CA LEU A 668 49.24 -0.16 -15.87
C LEU A 668 47.87 0.14 -15.27
N VAL A 669 46.78 0.02 -16.05
CA VAL A 669 45.41 0.17 -15.55
C VAL A 669 45.05 -0.96 -14.57
N GLU A 670 45.46 -2.20 -14.85
CA GLU A 670 45.18 -3.33 -13.96
C GLU A 670 45.95 -3.22 -12.65
N MET A 671 47.21 -2.79 -12.69
CA MET A 671 47.99 -2.52 -11.48
C MET A 671 47.35 -1.42 -10.63
N LEU A 672 47.00 -0.28 -11.24
CA LEU A 672 46.31 0.82 -10.56
C LEU A 672 44.92 0.46 -10.02
N ALA A 673 44.23 -0.48 -10.66
CA ALA A 673 42.95 -0.99 -10.18
C ALA A 673 43.11 -1.91 -8.95
N LYS A 674 44.23 -2.64 -8.85
CA LYS A 674 44.56 -3.51 -7.70
C LYS A 674 45.05 -2.68 -6.51
N ASP A 675 45.89 -1.69 -6.75
CA ASP A 675 46.38 -0.78 -5.72
C ASP A 675 46.59 0.64 -6.29
N PRO A 676 45.73 1.60 -5.93
CA PRO A 676 45.85 2.99 -6.35
C PRO A 676 47.15 3.68 -5.90
N ASN A 677 47.83 3.14 -4.88
CA ASN A 677 49.07 3.68 -4.32
C ASN A 677 50.33 2.93 -4.80
N ALA A 678 50.20 1.94 -5.71
CA ALA A 678 51.34 1.16 -6.21
C ALA A 678 52.37 1.99 -6.97
N LEU A 679 51.99 3.16 -7.49
CA LEU A 679 52.89 4.12 -8.14
C LEU A 679 53.58 4.98 -7.08
N SER A 680 54.78 4.57 -6.64
CA SER A 680 55.57 5.38 -5.70
C SER A 680 56.31 6.51 -6.43
N MET A 681 56.27 7.72 -5.88
CA MET A 681 56.98 8.91 -6.40
C MET A 681 58.53 8.84 -6.28
N GLY A 682 59.10 7.70 -5.87
CA GLY A 682 60.54 7.48 -5.86
C GLY A 682 61.06 6.62 -7.02
N GLY A 683 60.15 5.96 -7.76
CA GLY A 683 60.51 4.89 -8.68
C GLY A 683 61.17 3.68 -7.98
N VAL A 684 61.32 2.58 -8.69
CA VAL A 684 61.99 1.38 -8.22
C VAL A 684 63.19 1.12 -9.12
N GLU A 685 64.39 1.03 -8.53
CA GLU A 685 65.59 0.62 -9.27
C GLU A 685 65.45 -0.85 -9.65
N ARG A 686 65.57 -1.16 -10.95
CA ARG A 686 65.47 -2.51 -11.48
C ARG A 686 66.36 -2.68 -12.70
N GLU A 687 66.88 -3.89 -12.90
CA GLU A 687 67.53 -4.24 -14.16
C GLU A 687 66.47 -4.49 -15.24
N ALA A 688 66.50 -3.67 -16.28
CA ALA A 688 65.55 -3.73 -17.39
C ALA A 688 66.29 -3.77 -18.73
N THR A 689 65.77 -4.55 -19.68
CA THR A 689 66.12 -4.46 -21.09
C THR A 689 65.28 -3.39 -21.75
N ILE A 690 65.92 -2.39 -22.35
CA ILE A 690 65.27 -1.26 -23.04
C ILE A 690 65.44 -1.44 -24.53
N LEU A 691 64.37 -1.24 -25.30
CA LEU A 691 64.35 -1.23 -26.75
C LEU A 691 63.93 0.14 -27.25
N PHE A 692 64.76 0.71 -28.11
CA PHE A 692 64.41 1.82 -28.99
C PHE A 692 64.32 1.30 -30.42
N GLY A 693 63.24 1.66 -31.11
CA GLY A 693 63.09 1.38 -32.53
C GLY A 693 62.79 2.63 -33.31
N ASP A 694 63.25 2.68 -34.56
CA ASP A 694 62.95 3.77 -35.51
C ASP A 694 62.69 3.22 -36.92
N LEU A 695 61.77 3.86 -37.65
CA LEU A 695 61.44 3.51 -39.02
C LEU A 695 62.34 4.30 -39.98
N ALA A 696 63.49 3.72 -40.32
CA ALA A 696 64.41 4.33 -41.25
C ALA A 696 63.77 4.55 -42.64
N GLY A 697 63.83 5.80 -43.10
CA GLY A 697 63.23 6.27 -44.34
C GLY A 697 61.88 6.97 -44.14
N PHE A 698 61.26 6.88 -42.96
CA PHE A 698 59.92 7.43 -42.72
C PHE A 698 59.87 8.96 -42.75
N THR A 699 60.90 9.66 -42.28
CA THR A 699 61.00 11.13 -42.38
C THR A 699 60.90 11.64 -43.82
N SER A 700 61.56 10.98 -44.77
CA SER A 700 61.45 11.35 -46.20
C SER A 700 60.09 10.97 -46.80
N ILE A 701 59.38 10.02 -46.20
CA ILE A 701 58.07 9.57 -46.64
C ILE A 701 56.97 10.51 -46.13
N SER A 702 57.10 11.03 -44.91
CA SER A 702 56.15 11.96 -44.31
C SER A 702 56.14 13.33 -45.00
N GLU A 703 57.23 13.70 -45.69
CA GLU A 703 57.31 14.90 -46.54
C GLU A 703 56.53 14.74 -47.85
N VAL A 704 56.34 13.51 -48.34
CA VAL A 704 55.69 13.21 -49.63
C VAL A 704 54.21 12.85 -49.45
N LEU A 705 53.84 12.27 -48.31
CA LEU A 705 52.47 11.87 -47.99
C LEU A 705 51.66 13.03 -47.36
N GLY A 706 50.37 13.15 -47.68
CA GLY A 706 49.47 14.10 -47.01
C GLY A 706 49.15 13.69 -45.56
N GLY A 707 48.84 14.68 -44.69
CA GLY A 707 48.68 14.49 -43.23
C GLY A 707 47.86 13.26 -42.79
N PRO A 708 46.62 13.04 -43.31
CA PRO A 708 45.82 11.87 -42.93
C PRO A 708 46.46 10.54 -43.34
N ALA A 709 47.15 10.49 -44.48
CA ALA A 709 47.82 9.29 -44.97
C ALA A 709 49.05 8.95 -44.10
N VAL A 710 49.87 9.95 -43.74
CA VAL A 710 51.02 9.79 -42.82
C VAL A 710 50.58 9.16 -41.51
N VAL A 711 49.51 9.70 -40.89
CA VAL A 711 48.99 9.20 -39.61
C VAL A 711 48.47 7.77 -39.74
N SER A 712 47.75 7.46 -40.83
CA SER A 712 47.23 6.10 -41.05
C SER A 712 48.35 5.07 -41.27
N THR A 713 49.41 5.44 -42.00
CA THR A 713 50.58 4.59 -42.25
C THR A 713 51.40 4.40 -40.97
N LEU A 714 51.62 5.47 -40.20
CA LEU A 714 52.31 5.39 -38.92
C LEU A 714 51.56 4.46 -37.95
N ASN A 715 50.24 4.62 -37.83
CA ASN A 715 49.40 3.77 -36.98
C ASN A 715 49.44 2.29 -37.40
N LEU A 716 49.56 1.99 -38.70
CA LEU A 716 49.68 0.63 -39.21
C LEU A 716 50.99 -0.04 -38.73
N TYR A 717 52.13 0.62 -38.90
CA TYR A 717 53.42 0.09 -38.45
C TYR A 717 53.53 0.04 -36.93
N MET A 718 53.16 1.14 -36.24
CA MET A 718 53.17 1.21 -34.78
C MET A 718 52.24 0.17 -34.15
N GLY A 719 51.06 -0.02 -34.72
CA GLY A 719 50.12 -1.05 -34.26
C GLY A 719 50.68 -2.47 -34.39
N ALA A 720 51.36 -2.77 -35.51
CA ALA A 720 51.99 -4.08 -35.70
C ALA A 720 53.17 -4.32 -34.74
N MET A 721 54.04 -3.32 -34.56
CA MET A 721 55.16 -3.42 -33.62
C MET A 721 54.66 -3.53 -32.17
N THR A 722 53.69 -2.71 -31.77
CA THR A 722 53.08 -2.78 -30.43
C THR A 722 52.51 -4.16 -30.14
N LYS A 723 51.83 -4.77 -31.13
CA LYS A 723 51.30 -6.13 -31.00
C LYS A 723 52.41 -7.15 -30.73
N GLU A 724 53.50 -7.13 -31.49
CA GLU A 724 54.60 -8.10 -31.35
C GLU A 724 55.42 -7.89 -30.07
N LEU A 725 55.60 -6.63 -29.64
CA LEU A 725 56.25 -6.24 -28.39
C LEU A 725 55.44 -6.70 -27.17
N THR A 726 54.15 -6.38 -27.12
CA THR A 726 53.27 -6.77 -26.01
C THR A 726 53.04 -8.28 -25.97
N ALA A 727 52.95 -8.97 -27.12
CA ALA A 727 52.87 -10.45 -27.16
C ALA A 727 54.07 -11.13 -26.50
N ARG A 728 55.21 -10.43 -26.40
CA ARG A 728 56.43 -10.88 -25.73
C ARG A 728 56.72 -10.11 -24.44
N ARG A 729 55.65 -9.61 -23.79
CA ARG A 729 55.68 -9.00 -22.45
C ARG A 729 56.51 -7.72 -22.34
N ALA A 730 56.73 -7.02 -23.45
CA ALA A 730 57.30 -5.68 -23.40
C ALA A 730 56.21 -4.69 -22.99
N TYR A 731 56.53 -3.80 -22.07
CA TYR A 731 55.73 -2.62 -21.81
C TYR A 731 56.10 -1.54 -22.83
N VAL A 732 55.18 -1.25 -23.75
CA VAL A 732 55.32 -0.17 -24.73
C VAL A 732 55.01 1.14 -24.05
N ASN A 733 56.02 1.97 -23.86
CA ASN A 733 55.93 3.18 -23.05
C ASN A 733 55.34 4.36 -23.81
N LYS A 734 55.99 4.75 -24.90
CA LYS A 734 55.58 5.88 -25.73
C LYS A 734 56.11 5.77 -27.15
N PHE A 735 55.44 6.47 -28.05
CA PHE A 735 55.89 6.69 -29.41
C PHE A 735 56.67 8.00 -29.48
N LEU A 736 57.81 8.01 -30.16
CA LEU A 736 58.73 9.13 -30.30
C LEU A 736 58.77 9.53 -31.78
N GLY A 737 57.72 10.17 -32.28
CA GLY A 737 57.55 10.42 -33.71
C GLY A 737 57.33 9.11 -34.48
N ASP A 738 58.29 8.73 -35.33
CA ASP A 738 58.40 7.46 -36.04
C ASP A 738 59.15 6.37 -35.26
N GLY A 739 59.59 6.68 -34.04
CA GLY A 739 60.20 5.74 -33.12
C GLY A 739 59.27 5.16 -32.05
N ILE A 740 59.72 4.07 -31.43
CA ILE A 740 59.03 3.35 -30.35
C ILE A 740 59.98 3.07 -29.19
N LEU A 741 59.52 3.36 -27.96
CA LEU A 741 60.21 3.00 -26.73
C LEU A 741 59.43 1.89 -26.02
N ALA A 742 60.09 0.76 -25.79
CA ALA A 742 59.54 -0.36 -25.03
C ALA A 742 60.59 -0.94 -24.08
N PHE A 743 60.14 -1.61 -23.03
CA PHE A 743 61.05 -2.25 -22.08
C PHE A 743 60.44 -3.43 -21.35
N TRP A 744 61.31 -4.33 -20.90
CA TRP A 744 60.97 -5.45 -20.06
C TRP A 744 61.22 -5.13 -18.59
N SER A 745 60.67 -5.96 -17.71
CA SER A 745 60.74 -5.75 -16.27
C SER A 745 60.06 -4.46 -15.79
N ALA A 746 58.99 -4.00 -16.47
CA ALA A 746 58.34 -2.72 -16.15
C ALA A 746 57.58 -2.73 -14.81
N PHE A 747 56.89 -3.83 -14.49
CA PHE A 747 56.05 -3.94 -13.29
C PHE A 747 56.58 -4.96 -12.26
N GLY A 748 57.59 -5.74 -12.62
CA GLY A 748 58.24 -6.75 -11.79
C GLY A 748 59.52 -7.25 -12.46
N GLU A 749 60.22 -8.20 -11.84
CA GLU A 749 61.38 -8.85 -12.45
C GLU A 749 60.93 -9.80 -13.58
N GLU A 750 61.57 -9.72 -14.75
CA GLU A 750 61.37 -10.66 -15.86
C GLU A 750 62.71 -11.35 -16.18
N PRO A 751 62.96 -12.56 -15.65
CA PRO A 751 64.21 -13.28 -15.84
C PRO A 751 64.53 -13.58 -17.32
N GLU A 752 63.50 -13.73 -18.16
CA GLU A 752 63.67 -14.02 -19.58
C GLU A 752 63.80 -12.77 -20.46
N GLN A 753 63.96 -11.58 -19.87
CA GLN A 753 63.97 -10.29 -20.58
C GLN A 753 64.97 -10.21 -21.74
N GLY A 754 66.15 -10.83 -21.62
CA GLY A 754 67.13 -10.90 -22.71
C GLY A 754 66.57 -11.63 -23.92
N ARG A 755 66.19 -12.91 -23.75
CA ARG A 755 65.58 -13.75 -24.79
C ARG A 755 64.33 -13.10 -25.42
N LEU A 756 63.38 -12.66 -24.58
CA LEU A 756 62.13 -12.06 -25.03
C LEU A 756 62.36 -10.79 -25.85
N SER A 757 63.35 -9.97 -25.47
CA SER A 757 63.68 -8.74 -26.20
C SER A 757 64.16 -9.01 -27.61
N ILE A 758 65.05 -9.99 -27.81
CA ILE A 758 65.55 -10.33 -29.13
C ILE A 758 64.48 -11.01 -29.98
N GLU A 759 63.68 -11.91 -29.40
CA GLU A 759 62.54 -12.50 -30.10
C GLU A 759 61.52 -11.45 -30.54
N ALA A 760 61.28 -10.43 -29.73
CA ALA A 760 60.41 -9.32 -30.08
C ALA A 760 61.00 -8.46 -31.18
N ALA A 761 62.29 -8.18 -31.13
CA ALA A 761 62.99 -7.45 -32.19
C ALA A 761 62.92 -8.18 -33.54
N LEU A 762 63.17 -9.49 -33.56
CA LEU A 762 63.05 -10.32 -34.76
C LEU A 762 61.60 -10.38 -35.29
N ALA A 763 60.62 -10.52 -34.40
CA ALA A 763 59.21 -10.52 -34.78
C ALA A 763 58.76 -9.18 -35.35
N CYS A 764 59.21 -8.06 -34.77
CA CYS A 764 58.96 -6.72 -35.29
C CYS A 764 59.56 -6.55 -36.68
N GLN A 765 60.80 -7.00 -36.91
CA GLN A 765 61.41 -7.00 -38.24
C GLN A 765 60.58 -7.79 -39.25
N LYS A 766 60.13 -8.98 -38.87
CA LYS A 766 59.27 -9.82 -39.73
C LYS A 766 57.94 -9.13 -40.03
N ALA A 767 57.27 -8.56 -39.03
CA ALA A 767 55.99 -7.88 -39.18
C ALA A 767 56.09 -6.65 -40.09
N VAL A 768 57.12 -5.82 -39.93
CA VAL A 768 57.38 -4.66 -40.80
C VAL A 768 57.65 -5.11 -42.23
N ASN A 769 58.45 -6.17 -42.42
CA ASN A 769 58.73 -6.75 -43.73
C ASN A 769 57.48 -7.37 -44.39
N GLU A 770 56.59 -8.00 -43.62
CA GLU A 770 55.32 -8.56 -44.12
C GLU A 770 54.35 -7.48 -44.55
N ILE A 771 54.22 -6.41 -43.75
CA ILE A 771 53.50 -5.20 -44.18
C ILE A 771 54.11 -4.72 -45.49
N GLY A 772 55.46 -4.70 -45.58
CA GLY A 772 56.30 -4.46 -46.76
C GLY A 772 55.83 -5.14 -48.04
N LYS A 773 55.36 -6.38 -47.93
CA LYS A 773 55.07 -7.29 -49.05
C LYS A 773 53.60 -7.31 -49.48
N ARG A 774 52.70 -6.57 -48.80
CA ARG A 774 51.27 -6.65 -49.11
C ARG A 774 50.93 -6.02 -50.46
N PRO A 775 50.08 -6.68 -51.29
CA PRO A 775 49.72 -6.20 -52.62
C PRO A 775 48.78 -4.98 -52.61
N ASP A 776 48.15 -4.67 -51.47
CA ASP A 776 47.26 -3.52 -51.25
C ASP A 776 48.00 -2.21 -50.91
N ARG A 777 49.35 -2.22 -50.91
CA ARG A 777 50.18 -1.03 -50.73
C ARG A 777 49.99 -0.08 -51.91
N GLN A 778 49.01 0.81 -51.81
CA GLN A 778 48.80 1.94 -52.73
C GLN A 778 50.02 2.89 -52.68
N GLY A 779 51.11 2.54 -53.38
CA GLY A 779 52.28 3.41 -53.56
C GLY A 779 53.13 3.69 -52.32
N LEU A 780 53.00 2.93 -51.23
CA LEU A 780 53.77 3.15 -50.00
C LEU A 780 55.20 2.58 -50.11
N PRO A 781 56.26 3.41 -50.06
CA PRO A 781 57.66 2.96 -50.12
C PRO A 781 58.05 2.01 -48.99
N LEU A 782 59.09 1.20 -49.22
CA LEU A 782 59.64 0.28 -48.22
C LEU A 782 60.32 1.06 -47.10
N VAL A 783 59.92 0.80 -45.86
CA VAL A 783 60.59 1.27 -44.64
C VAL A 783 61.38 0.11 -44.04
N SER A 784 62.54 0.40 -43.50
CA SER A 784 63.34 -0.57 -42.74
C SER A 784 63.30 -0.21 -41.26
N LEU A 785 63.12 -1.19 -40.38
CA LEU A 785 63.13 -0.98 -38.94
C LEU A 785 64.57 -1.08 -38.42
N ARG A 786 65.01 -0.10 -37.63
CA ARG A 786 66.25 -0.17 -36.86
C ARG A 786 65.91 -0.30 -35.40
N LEU A 787 66.59 -1.20 -34.69
CA LEU A 787 66.37 -1.46 -33.28
C LEU A 787 67.69 -1.40 -32.51
N GLY A 788 67.69 -0.71 -31.38
CA GLY A 788 68.78 -0.68 -30.41
C GLY A 788 68.30 -1.19 -29.07
N MET A 789 69.03 -2.13 -28.46
CA MET A 789 68.67 -2.69 -27.17
C MET A 789 69.84 -2.68 -26.20
N ALA A 790 69.59 -2.26 -24.96
CA ALA A 790 70.58 -2.29 -23.90
C ALA A 790 69.94 -2.74 -22.60
N THR A 791 70.71 -3.43 -21.76
CA THR A 791 70.24 -3.90 -20.45
C THR A 791 71.09 -3.30 -19.35
N GLY A 792 70.43 -2.81 -18.30
CA GLY A 792 71.10 -2.42 -17.07
C GLY A 792 70.13 -1.86 -16.04
N LYS A 793 70.69 -1.36 -14.93
CA LYS A 793 69.89 -0.78 -13.84
C LYS A 793 69.29 0.56 -14.26
N VAL A 794 67.98 0.67 -14.13
CA VAL A 794 67.21 1.88 -14.39
C VAL A 794 66.20 2.09 -13.26
N VAL A 795 65.81 3.33 -13.01
CA VAL A 795 64.74 3.66 -12.08
C VAL A 795 63.43 3.73 -12.86
N ILE A 796 62.45 2.90 -12.51
CA ILE A 796 61.14 2.83 -13.16
C ILE A 796 60.07 3.41 -12.24
N GLY A 797 59.31 4.39 -12.70
CA GLY A 797 58.26 5.03 -11.90
C GLY A 797 57.61 6.22 -12.60
N ASP A 798 56.74 6.92 -11.88
CA ASP A 798 56.14 8.17 -12.37
C ASP A 798 57.20 9.27 -12.44
N CYS A 799 57.49 9.73 -13.65
CA CYS A 799 58.44 10.81 -13.91
C CYS A 799 57.72 11.98 -14.60
N GLY A 800 57.86 13.19 -14.08
CA GLY A 800 57.21 14.38 -14.64
C GLY A 800 56.90 15.46 -13.61
N ALA A 801 55.82 16.20 -13.84
CA ALA A 801 55.29 17.24 -12.95
C ALA A 801 54.00 16.75 -12.26
N PRO A 802 54.11 16.08 -11.09
CA PRO A 802 52.96 15.57 -10.37
C PRO A 802 52.04 16.71 -9.90
N PRO A 803 50.70 16.52 -9.86
CA PRO A 803 49.97 15.29 -10.21
C PRO A 803 49.46 15.23 -11.66
N ASP A 804 49.62 16.29 -12.44
CA ASP A 804 48.88 16.49 -13.70
C ASP A 804 49.59 15.97 -14.96
N LEU A 805 50.93 15.91 -14.96
CA LEU A 805 51.75 15.61 -16.15
C LEU A 805 52.88 14.63 -15.80
N ASN A 806 52.52 13.37 -15.56
CA ASN A 806 53.45 12.29 -15.26
C ASN A 806 53.32 11.14 -16.25
N ASP A 807 54.45 10.63 -16.71
CA ASP A 807 54.52 9.37 -17.45
C ASP A 807 55.16 8.31 -16.55
N TYR A 808 54.52 7.14 -16.42
CA TYR A 808 55.19 5.96 -15.88
C TYR A 808 56.26 5.53 -16.88
N THR A 809 57.54 5.72 -16.57
CA THR A 809 58.64 5.50 -17.51
C THR A 809 59.90 5.07 -16.77
N MET A 810 61.00 4.85 -17.49
CA MET A 810 62.30 4.58 -16.89
C MET A 810 63.26 5.76 -17.05
N ILE A 811 64.18 5.90 -16.10
CA ILE A 811 65.33 6.81 -16.17
C ILE A 811 66.60 6.03 -15.85
N GLY A 812 67.61 6.12 -16.73
CA GLY A 812 68.93 5.55 -16.50
C GLY A 812 69.80 5.50 -17.75
N ASP A 813 71.09 5.28 -17.56
CA ASP A 813 72.10 5.31 -18.63
C ASP A 813 71.86 4.24 -19.71
N SER A 814 71.33 3.07 -19.33
CA SER A 814 70.98 2.01 -20.29
C SER A 814 69.89 2.43 -21.27
N GLY A 815 68.95 3.30 -20.88
CA GLY A 815 67.95 3.85 -21.79
C GLY A 815 68.58 4.75 -22.86
N ASN A 816 69.49 5.64 -22.44
CA ASN A 816 70.27 6.47 -23.37
C ASN A 816 71.16 5.63 -24.28
N LEU A 817 71.73 4.54 -23.76
CA LEU A 817 72.53 3.62 -24.55
C LEU A 817 71.70 2.93 -25.63
N ALA A 818 70.53 2.38 -25.29
CA ALA A 818 69.63 1.73 -26.26
C ALA A 818 69.24 2.67 -27.42
N ALA A 819 68.93 3.94 -27.14
CA ALA A 819 68.66 4.95 -28.17
C ALA A 819 69.88 5.20 -29.07
N ARG A 820 71.09 5.24 -28.51
CA ARG A 820 72.33 5.40 -29.29
C ARG A 820 72.65 4.17 -30.13
N LEU A 821 72.35 2.97 -29.63
CA LEU A 821 72.48 1.72 -30.38
C LEU A 821 71.52 1.68 -31.58
N GLU A 822 70.28 2.15 -31.40
CA GLU A 822 69.32 2.29 -32.51
C GLU A 822 69.98 3.13 -33.61
N SER A 823 70.45 4.32 -33.27
CA SER A 823 71.03 5.25 -34.25
C SER A 823 72.34 4.74 -34.86
N ALA A 824 73.14 3.98 -34.10
CA ALA A 824 74.38 3.35 -34.56
C ALA A 824 74.17 2.31 -35.66
N ASN A 825 72.97 1.70 -35.77
CA ASN A 825 72.63 0.79 -36.87
C ASN A 825 72.89 1.41 -38.24
N LYS A 826 72.66 2.73 -38.39
CA LYS A 826 72.91 3.44 -39.64
C LYS A 826 74.37 3.39 -40.09
N GLN A 827 75.31 3.43 -39.14
CA GLN A 827 76.75 3.46 -39.38
C GLN A 827 77.30 2.07 -39.73
N PHE A 828 76.79 1.03 -39.05
CA PHE A 828 77.17 -0.35 -39.33
C PHE A 828 76.41 -0.96 -40.51
N GLY A 829 75.24 -0.41 -40.88
CA GLY A 829 74.35 -1.01 -41.85
C GLY A 829 73.55 -2.20 -41.30
N SER A 830 73.55 -2.38 -39.98
CA SER A 830 72.79 -3.41 -39.28
C SER A 830 71.33 -2.97 -39.09
N ALA A 831 70.50 -3.91 -38.65
CA ALA A 831 69.09 -3.68 -38.37
C ALA A 831 68.75 -3.79 -36.87
N ILE A 832 69.53 -4.57 -36.11
CA ILE A 832 69.38 -4.74 -34.66
C ILE A 832 70.77 -4.73 -34.03
N LEU A 833 70.99 -3.83 -33.08
CA LEU A 833 72.20 -3.77 -32.26
C LEU A 833 71.87 -3.94 -30.78
N ILE A 834 72.72 -4.69 -30.08
CA ILE A 834 72.56 -4.97 -28.66
C ILE A 834 73.89 -4.79 -27.91
N ASP A 835 73.81 -4.40 -26.64
CA ASP A 835 74.98 -4.37 -25.75
C ASP A 835 75.35 -5.77 -25.23
N GLY A 836 76.55 -5.86 -24.63
CA GLY A 836 77.06 -7.11 -24.08
C GLY A 836 76.19 -7.71 -22.97
N ARG A 837 75.51 -6.88 -22.16
CA ARG A 837 74.62 -7.37 -21.10
C ARG A 837 73.36 -8.01 -21.68
N THR A 838 72.75 -7.41 -22.70
CA THR A 838 71.61 -8.00 -23.43
C THR A 838 72.03 -9.31 -24.08
N ALA A 839 73.22 -9.36 -24.68
CA ALA A 839 73.76 -10.59 -25.28
C ALA A 839 73.98 -11.69 -24.24
N GLU A 840 74.50 -11.33 -23.06
CA GLU A 840 74.71 -12.27 -21.94
C GLU A 840 73.40 -12.88 -21.45
N LEU A 841 72.37 -12.06 -21.22
CA LEU A 841 71.03 -12.50 -20.79
C LEU A 841 70.28 -13.29 -21.86
N SER A 842 70.79 -13.30 -23.09
CA SER A 842 70.23 -14.05 -24.21
C SER A 842 70.99 -15.34 -24.51
N LYS A 843 72.06 -15.67 -23.76
CA LYS A 843 72.81 -16.91 -23.92
C LYS A 843 71.89 -18.13 -23.67
N GLY A 844 71.96 -19.13 -24.55
CA GLY A 844 71.12 -20.33 -24.49
C GLY A 844 69.82 -20.26 -25.30
N SER A 845 69.54 -19.13 -25.95
CA SER A 845 68.35 -18.92 -26.82
C SER A 845 68.46 -19.54 -28.22
N GLY A 846 69.65 -20.01 -28.63
CA GLY A 846 69.91 -20.49 -29.99
C GLY A 846 70.01 -19.38 -31.04
N LEU A 847 70.07 -18.11 -30.61
CA LEU A 847 70.16 -16.95 -31.50
C LEU A 847 71.60 -16.69 -31.95
N ALA A 848 71.76 -16.39 -33.23
CA ALA A 848 73.05 -16.04 -33.82
C ALA A 848 73.39 -14.57 -33.57
N LEU A 849 74.42 -14.33 -32.77
CA LEU A 849 74.92 -12.99 -32.43
C LEU A 849 76.30 -12.78 -33.07
N LEU A 850 76.45 -11.66 -33.76
CA LEU A 850 77.69 -11.25 -34.41
C LEU A 850 78.41 -10.24 -33.51
N SER A 851 79.57 -10.60 -32.97
CA SER A 851 80.38 -9.65 -32.19
C SER A 851 80.98 -8.58 -33.10
N LEU A 852 80.75 -7.31 -32.77
CA LEU A 852 81.37 -6.14 -33.40
C LEU A 852 82.54 -5.60 -32.57
N GLY A 853 82.88 -6.27 -31.46
CA GLY A 853 83.97 -5.89 -30.57
C GLY A 853 83.63 -4.74 -29.63
N ARG A 854 84.70 -4.11 -29.09
CA ARG A 854 84.58 -2.97 -28.18
C ARG A 854 84.41 -1.67 -28.95
N VAL A 855 83.25 -1.05 -28.80
CA VAL A 855 82.84 0.15 -29.52
C VAL A 855 82.49 1.27 -28.55
N VAL A 856 82.98 2.47 -28.81
CA VAL A 856 82.48 3.70 -28.19
C VAL A 856 81.45 4.31 -29.14
N VAL A 857 80.19 4.22 -28.76
CA VAL A 857 79.12 4.87 -29.53
C VAL A 857 79.14 6.38 -29.33
N VAL A 858 78.59 7.12 -30.30
CA VAL A 858 78.58 8.59 -30.28
C VAL A 858 78.05 9.12 -28.94
N GLY A 859 78.84 9.96 -28.27
CA GLY A 859 78.49 10.57 -26.98
C GLY A 859 78.72 9.70 -25.74
N GLN A 860 79.31 8.51 -25.87
CA GLN A 860 79.86 7.73 -24.74
C GLN A 860 81.37 7.97 -24.60
N THR A 861 81.90 7.76 -23.41
CA THR A 861 83.34 7.76 -23.12
C THR A 861 83.87 6.35 -22.84
N ILE A 862 82.99 5.45 -22.39
CA ILE A 862 83.32 4.07 -22.02
C ILE A 862 83.05 3.15 -23.22
N PRO A 863 84.01 2.29 -23.61
CA PRO A 863 83.79 1.28 -24.64
C PRO A 863 82.86 0.18 -24.11
N ILE A 864 81.92 -0.24 -24.95
CA ILE A 864 81.00 -1.34 -24.67
C ILE A 864 81.22 -2.49 -25.66
N ASP A 865 80.95 -3.71 -25.21
CA ASP A 865 80.85 -4.84 -26.13
C ASP A 865 79.55 -4.71 -26.93
N LEU A 866 79.68 -4.67 -28.26
CA LEU A 866 78.58 -4.46 -29.19
C LEU A 866 78.34 -5.73 -30.01
N PHE A 867 77.08 -6.11 -30.14
CA PHE A 867 76.68 -7.26 -30.95
C PHE A 867 75.59 -6.86 -31.93
N GLU A 868 75.63 -7.43 -33.13
CA GLU A 868 74.54 -7.40 -34.10
C GLU A 868 73.74 -8.70 -33.99
N VAL A 869 72.41 -8.61 -34.02
CA VAL A 869 71.54 -9.79 -34.12
C VAL A 869 71.40 -10.15 -35.59
N CYS A 870 71.83 -11.35 -35.97
CA CYS A 870 71.76 -11.82 -37.36
C CYS A 870 70.30 -12.09 -37.76
N LEU A 871 69.92 -11.59 -38.94
CA LEU A 871 68.61 -11.86 -39.55
C LEU A 871 68.65 -12.99 -40.61
N GLU A 872 69.85 -13.51 -40.90
CA GLU A 872 70.10 -14.53 -41.94
C GLU A 872 69.90 -15.94 -41.38
N ASP A 873 69.39 -16.86 -42.21
CA ASP A 873 69.12 -18.25 -41.81
C ASP A 873 70.42 -19.06 -41.58
N ASP A 874 71.53 -18.71 -42.24
CA ASP A 874 72.87 -19.31 -42.01
C ASP A 874 73.96 -18.22 -41.87
N PRO A 875 74.17 -17.68 -40.65
CA PRO A 875 75.13 -16.62 -40.39
C PRO A 875 76.55 -17.12 -40.14
N THR A 876 76.83 -18.42 -40.24
CA THR A 876 78.07 -19.06 -39.77
C THR A 876 79.33 -18.43 -40.39
N SER A 877 79.31 -18.24 -41.71
CA SER A 877 80.44 -17.65 -42.44
C SER A 877 80.68 -16.17 -42.10
N ARG A 878 79.60 -15.42 -41.86
CA ARG A 878 79.68 -14.00 -41.47
C ARG A 878 80.20 -13.84 -40.06
N ILE A 879 79.80 -14.73 -39.14
CA ILE A 879 80.30 -14.75 -37.76
C ILE A 879 81.80 -15.03 -37.74
N GLU A 880 82.26 -16.11 -38.37
CA GLU A 880 83.67 -16.52 -38.34
C GLU A 880 84.63 -15.43 -38.87
N VAL A 881 84.25 -14.79 -40.00
CA VAL A 881 85.09 -13.75 -40.62
C VAL A 881 85.07 -12.46 -39.79
N THR A 882 83.92 -12.06 -39.25
CA THR A 882 83.79 -10.84 -38.44
C THR A 882 84.46 -11.00 -37.07
N GLU A 883 84.35 -12.16 -36.43
CA GLU A 883 85.08 -12.46 -35.18
C GLU A 883 86.59 -12.43 -35.40
N THR A 884 87.07 -12.95 -36.53
CA THR A 884 88.48 -12.87 -36.91
C THR A 884 88.92 -11.43 -37.09
N MET A 885 88.14 -10.60 -37.78
CA MET A 885 88.39 -9.16 -37.92
C MET A 885 88.45 -8.46 -36.56
N VAL A 886 87.46 -8.65 -35.69
CA VAL A 886 87.39 -8.04 -34.35
C VAL A 886 88.58 -8.47 -33.49
N ARG A 887 88.95 -9.75 -33.53
CA ARG A 887 90.12 -10.28 -32.82
C ARG A 887 91.41 -9.62 -33.30
N LEU A 888 91.61 -9.48 -34.61
CA LEU A 888 92.79 -8.83 -35.19
C LEU A 888 92.85 -7.34 -34.84
N PHE A 889 91.72 -6.64 -34.90
CA PHE A 889 91.61 -5.23 -34.54
C PHE A 889 91.92 -5.00 -33.05
N THR A 890 91.32 -5.81 -32.17
CA THR A 890 91.53 -5.72 -30.71
C THR A 890 92.95 -6.11 -30.31
N ALA A 891 93.56 -7.09 -30.99
CA ALA A 891 94.95 -7.51 -30.80
C ALA A 891 95.98 -6.56 -31.44
N ARG A 892 95.53 -5.44 -32.04
CA ARG A 892 96.37 -4.40 -32.68
C ARG A 892 97.20 -4.92 -33.86
N LYS A 893 96.72 -5.95 -34.54
CA LYS A 893 97.30 -6.50 -35.77
C LYS A 893 96.67 -5.84 -36.99
N PHE A 894 96.94 -4.54 -37.17
CA PHE A 894 96.20 -3.69 -38.10
C PHE A 894 96.38 -4.04 -39.58
N ASP A 895 97.58 -4.47 -39.99
CA ASP A 895 97.84 -4.90 -41.38
C ASP A 895 97.10 -6.19 -41.73
N GLU A 896 97.10 -7.17 -40.82
CA GLU A 896 96.31 -8.41 -40.94
C GLU A 896 94.80 -8.10 -40.94
N CYS A 897 94.36 -7.15 -40.12
CA CYS A 897 92.98 -6.69 -40.07
C CYS A 897 92.54 -6.04 -41.39
N ARG A 898 93.37 -5.19 -42.00
CA ARG A 898 93.10 -4.54 -43.29
C ARG A 898 92.96 -5.57 -44.42
N ALA A 899 93.82 -6.60 -44.43
CA ALA A 899 93.71 -7.71 -45.38
C ALA A 899 92.42 -8.53 -45.18
N ASN A 900 92.03 -8.78 -43.92
CA ASN A 900 90.79 -9.47 -43.60
C ASN A 900 89.54 -8.66 -43.98
N LEU A 901 89.54 -7.33 -43.77
CA LEU A 901 88.47 -6.42 -44.19
C LEU A 901 88.27 -6.40 -45.71
N ALA A 902 89.36 -6.37 -46.48
CA ALA A 902 89.31 -6.45 -47.94
C ALA A 902 88.74 -7.80 -48.43
N ASN A 903 88.99 -8.88 -47.68
CA ASN A 903 88.37 -10.19 -47.93
C ASN A 903 86.88 -10.17 -47.58
N LEU A 904 86.51 -9.65 -46.41
CA LEU A 904 85.12 -9.53 -45.95
C LEU A 904 84.26 -8.70 -46.92
N GLN A 905 84.80 -7.63 -47.50
CA GLN A 905 84.12 -6.82 -48.52
C GLN A 905 83.86 -7.59 -49.83
N LYS A 906 84.74 -8.53 -50.21
CA LYS A 906 84.58 -9.37 -51.42
C LYS A 906 83.61 -10.52 -51.19
N THR A 907 83.70 -11.16 -50.03
CA THR A 907 82.92 -12.36 -49.68
C THR A 907 81.50 -12.02 -49.24
N LEU A 908 81.28 -10.83 -48.65
CA LEU A 908 79.99 -10.39 -48.13
C LEU A 908 79.67 -8.95 -48.60
N PRO A 909 79.05 -8.78 -49.79
CA PRO A 909 78.76 -7.46 -50.37
C PRO A 909 77.83 -6.58 -49.52
N GLY A 910 77.06 -7.17 -48.60
CA GLY A 910 76.16 -6.48 -47.66
C GLY A 910 76.89 -5.76 -46.53
N SER A 911 78.15 -6.11 -46.25
CA SER A 911 78.92 -5.58 -45.10
C SER A 911 79.67 -4.28 -45.41
N LYS A 912 79.37 -3.58 -46.52
CA LYS A 912 80.10 -2.37 -46.96
C LYS A 912 80.22 -1.30 -45.88
N LYS A 913 79.15 -1.06 -45.12
CA LYS A 913 79.12 -0.04 -44.06
C LYS A 913 79.94 -0.46 -42.84
N LEU A 914 79.83 -1.72 -42.42
CA LEU A 914 80.67 -2.33 -41.39
C LEU A 914 82.16 -2.25 -41.77
N VAL A 915 82.51 -2.64 -42.99
CA VAL A 915 83.89 -2.54 -43.52
C VAL A 915 84.37 -1.10 -43.49
N HIS A 916 83.55 -0.15 -43.97
CA HIS A 916 83.91 1.26 -43.98
C HIS A 916 84.14 1.81 -42.57
N ALA A 917 83.30 1.46 -41.58
CA ALA A 917 83.48 1.89 -40.20
C ALA A 917 84.82 1.41 -39.61
N PHE A 918 85.21 0.17 -39.87
CA PHE A 918 86.50 -0.37 -39.41
C PHE A 918 87.70 0.17 -40.21
N MET A 919 87.55 0.40 -41.52
CA MET A 919 88.59 1.02 -42.34
C MET A 919 88.86 2.47 -41.91
N ASP A 920 87.80 3.25 -41.63
CA ASP A 920 87.91 4.61 -41.10
C ASP A 920 88.63 4.62 -39.74
N ALA A 921 88.41 3.59 -38.90
CA ALA A 921 89.09 3.44 -37.63
C ALA A 921 90.57 3.04 -37.77
N LEU A 922 90.92 2.22 -38.77
CA LEU A 922 92.31 1.85 -39.07
C LEU A 922 93.14 3.04 -39.59
N ASP A 923 92.48 4.09 -40.06
CA ASP A 923 93.12 5.32 -40.53
C ASP A 923 93.15 6.41 -39.44
N ASN A 924 92.65 6.13 -38.22
CA ASN A 924 92.60 7.08 -37.12
C ASN A 924 93.55 6.73 -35.93
N PRO A 925 94.47 7.64 -35.55
CA PRO A 925 95.44 7.38 -34.47
C PRO A 925 94.84 7.06 -33.09
N GLU A 926 93.65 7.59 -32.77
CA GLU A 926 93.02 7.37 -31.46
C GLU A 926 92.46 5.94 -31.31
N ASP A 927 91.91 5.39 -32.39
CA ASP A 927 91.31 4.06 -32.41
C ASP A 927 92.38 2.95 -32.40
N LEU A 928 93.55 3.24 -33.02
CA LEU A 928 94.72 2.37 -33.02
C LEU A 928 95.40 2.25 -31.64
N ARG A 929 95.22 3.22 -30.74
CA ARG A 929 95.92 3.28 -29.45
C ARG A 929 95.51 2.15 -28.50
N ASP A 930 94.24 1.80 -28.48
CA ASP A 930 93.66 0.83 -27.55
C ASP A 930 92.88 -0.31 -28.21
N GLY A 931 92.74 -0.30 -29.55
CA GLY A 931 92.02 -1.34 -30.29
C GLY A 931 90.51 -1.26 -30.08
N VAL A 932 90.00 -0.04 -29.89
CA VAL A 932 88.59 0.27 -29.65
C VAL A 932 88.07 1.09 -30.82
N LEU A 933 86.93 0.67 -31.38
CA LEU A 933 86.27 1.39 -32.47
C LEU A 933 85.47 2.57 -31.90
N ARG A 934 85.81 3.81 -32.25
CA ARG A 934 85.01 4.98 -31.84
C ARG A 934 84.13 5.46 -33.00
N LEU A 935 82.81 5.40 -32.80
CA LEU A 935 81.86 6.00 -33.71
C LEU A 935 81.87 7.51 -33.53
N ARG A 936 82.06 8.23 -34.63
CA ARG A 936 82.04 9.70 -34.65
C ARG A 936 80.73 10.16 -35.29
N ALA A 937 80.18 11.28 -34.82
CA ALA A 937 79.07 11.92 -35.51
C ALA A 937 79.57 12.38 -36.90
N LYS A 938 78.88 11.99 -37.96
CA LYS A 938 79.10 12.53 -39.32
C LYS A 938 78.28 13.79 -39.51
#